data_AF-A0A8T1X409-F1
#
_entry.id   AF-A0A8T1X409-F1
#
_cell.length_a   1.000
_cell.length_b   1.000
_cell.length_c   1.000
_cell.angle_alpha   90.00
_cell.angle_beta   90.00
_cell.angle_gamma   90.00
#
_symmetry.space_group_name_H-M   'P 1'
#
loop_
_entity.id
_entity.type
_entity.pdbx_description
1 polymer ?
#
loop_
_entity_poly.entity_id
_entity_poly.type
_entity_poly.pdbx_seq_one_letter_code
_entity_poly.pdbx_strand_id
1 'polypeptide(L)'
;MSMKTLALFAVAIALYRSDETQAVGTKSNVFAVKRDSWTDKSLNESLLAATTANLAACSASSTSAYINTVNVLLVFSRCTDNSLLTSVDAWARDMKRIVKDTVRRDVLNFQATMVPGACTATYGTAATTTSGTSPIGSAISTVTSTISGITSSKLPSSVQEVPASDLNRLRAFSGLGQVQSLSSCISTTSSQTAAISFATDAAAYNAIIAVQGAIKVSNTINFQTSSSTDSCSGRYDNCIDLKTDEDIFLYNPFTVTNILNCKNLAGGVPITLIGDDGKRQCFCGCPAGYEMQKKGTGQVCVQVQDSFSCVWRKVSGYRREVISKTSECSFDHIVDEWGIPMPLPTSAYESLLLADVSLDPRLSMSVVKVQDPEYSANSLSSLLGGTSKSWPLTFKDVVAKADRAAALSAVVPGGAGISMHNAAKTWKDYQSNRVDIVNNLGFSGFGKYRLELNAFDYSSSSKCTGCLAIVDGYRPRATTKCPSSFTDSISSNTASITLPTLTMDSMDKANGLIEQYSTFVDSVDNDACSINNRCDLRQFYKQNFFERKYTEYPHDQSSVCFNSKLVLGDLLNSARAKVNPLKGSDGRCLDVQTPVPVGQCSRCCKMTTALREYWTDYRCGSDYDVRYCDGDSTQTCTFEQCLVANGDTLATVTAQIKPSVVADSEKVMQSLNQTAYQTAKQIHRMLGCTSFYGDDGVCEHKAKLSDLVDTTQSLNFNGNYNTNDYVNWRFKLSGASKKWQLWKTRVKTSAETGCYGSRCVAMYENDDVLTFSDPETEILIEAWTQCGLVRNFVFYVDLHLTSSTDLCCQFGKMWYQTSASLTPVITQMCAYPESSFADLTFDFHPSAGFQYSHTALPVKVTEVVCNGSLGIRSPVQVFNLTKASPVGVTSFAVEMAHLPNTEALTNFGVSCDFKYVDYGGSIHSKTCGRAFSIVDCTSPEIDPPSCSYTACTNKKKAGLYEVCSGTVVKGTDTKTYVENGAKQCCQGCAGVATVCTGISTASDETIDLMRCEPSSTGGVYGDGYSYYFMFAQSIDDKSVAMVMLISGVIVAAVVFAVIRRRRESTSQTAQTDPENYYLLM
;
A
#
# COMPACT_ATOMS: atom_id res chain seq x y z
N MET A 1 16.09 69.38 49.42
CA MET A 1 16.38 70.42 50.42
C MET A 1 17.90 70.53 50.53
N SER A 2 18.49 71.70 50.26
CA SER A 2 19.96 72.01 50.15
C SER A 2 20.79 71.17 49.15
N MET A 3 21.29 71.77 48.06
CA MET A 3 22.54 72.54 47.88
C MET A 3 23.77 71.63 47.68
N LYS A 4 24.39 71.48 46.49
CA LYS A 4 25.03 72.43 45.54
C LYS A 4 26.40 73.02 45.97
N THR A 5 27.44 72.48 45.33
CA THR A 5 28.54 73.22 44.64
C THR A 5 29.76 73.72 45.44
N LEU A 6 30.90 73.73 44.72
CA LEU A 6 32.25 74.32 44.91
C LEU A 6 33.36 73.32 45.30
N ALA A 7 34.60 73.42 44.79
CA ALA A 7 35.14 74.12 43.60
C ALA A 7 36.61 73.68 43.32
N LEU A 8 37.16 74.18 42.20
CA LEU A 8 38.60 74.43 41.91
C LEU A 8 39.52 73.31 41.35
N PHE A 9 39.72 73.48 40.04
CA PHE A 9 40.89 73.17 39.22
C PHE A 9 42.27 73.42 39.85
N ALA A 10 43.13 72.40 39.79
CA ALA A 10 44.31 72.27 38.92
C ALA A 10 45.60 73.14 39.07
N VAL A 11 46.72 72.45 38.73
CA VAL A 11 48.02 72.92 38.18
C VAL A 11 49.22 73.10 39.14
N ALA A 12 50.33 72.43 38.76
CA ALA A 12 51.77 72.76 38.89
C ALA A 12 52.70 72.08 39.93
N ILE A 13 53.59 71.24 39.36
CA ILE A 13 55.07 71.24 39.51
C ILE A 13 55.71 70.47 40.69
N ALA A 14 56.24 69.28 40.32
CA ALA A 14 57.54 68.68 40.65
C ALA A 14 58.16 68.80 42.06
N LEU A 15 58.54 67.66 42.66
CA LEU A 15 59.93 67.17 42.64
C LEU A 15 60.09 65.75 43.25
N TYR A 16 61.22 65.16 42.87
CA TYR A 16 61.77 63.81 43.01
C TYR A 16 61.95 63.19 44.43
N ARG A 17 62.24 61.88 44.45
CA ARG A 17 62.71 60.97 45.55
C ARG A 17 61.62 60.41 46.50
N SER A 18 61.39 59.09 46.53
CA SER A 18 62.15 57.94 47.10
C SER A 18 61.63 57.60 48.52
N ASP A 19 61.60 56.37 49.04
CA ASP A 19 62.30 55.12 48.69
C ASP A 19 61.44 53.84 48.96
N GLU A 20 61.98 52.69 48.55
CA GLU A 20 61.80 51.33 49.09
C GLU A 20 60.40 50.74 49.41
N THR A 21 60.10 49.61 48.78
CA THR A 21 59.53 48.45 49.48
C THR A 21 60.07 47.16 48.87
N GLN A 22 60.48 46.21 49.71
CA GLN A 22 61.23 45.02 49.31
C GLN A 22 60.36 44.01 48.53
N ALA A 23 60.89 43.48 47.43
CA ALA A 23 60.27 42.38 46.70
C ALA A 23 60.67 41.04 47.33
N VAL A 24 59.74 40.43 48.08
CA VAL A 24 59.84 39.01 48.48
C VAL A 24 59.51 38.16 47.25
N GLY A 25 60.45 37.32 46.82
CA GLY A 25 60.39 36.67 45.53
C GLY A 25 59.51 35.42 45.46
N THR A 26 58.57 35.40 44.51
CA THR A 26 58.03 34.17 43.91
C THR A 26 58.95 33.73 42.77
N LYS A 27 59.58 32.56 42.88
CA LYS A 27 60.30 31.91 41.78
C LYS A 27 59.35 30.91 41.08
N SER A 28 59.79 30.28 40.01
CA SER A 28 59.06 29.17 39.35
C SER A 28 57.80 29.53 38.54
N ASN A 29 57.85 30.59 37.71
CA ASN A 29 57.15 30.66 36.41
C ASN A 29 57.70 31.84 35.61
N VAL A 30 58.54 31.58 34.59
CA VAL A 30 59.48 32.59 34.06
C VAL A 30 59.01 33.22 32.75
N PHE A 31 58.15 32.56 31.97
CA PHE A 31 57.69 33.05 30.66
C PHE A 31 56.16 33.00 30.50
N ALA A 32 55.62 34.01 29.80
CA ALA A 32 54.20 34.16 29.46
C ALA A 32 54.03 34.64 28.02
N VAL A 33 53.14 34.01 27.24
CA VAL A 33 52.84 34.38 25.84
C VAL A 33 51.44 35.00 25.74
N LYS A 34 51.35 36.20 25.14
CA LYS A 34 50.14 37.04 25.07
C LYS A 34 49.23 36.72 23.88
N ARG A 35 47.92 36.97 24.04
CA ARG A 35 46.87 36.96 22.99
C ARG A 35 46.18 38.34 22.94
N ASP A 36 45.66 38.75 21.77
CA ASP A 36 45.29 40.15 21.51
C ASP A 36 43.95 40.64 22.11
N SER A 37 43.97 41.95 22.45
CA SER A 37 42.93 42.95 22.79
C SER A 37 41.65 42.63 23.60
N TRP A 38 41.35 43.57 24.52
CA TRP A 38 40.11 43.70 25.30
C TRP A 38 39.62 45.15 25.20
N THR A 39 38.32 45.43 25.37
CA THR A 39 37.78 46.80 25.39
C THR A 39 37.03 47.09 26.68
N ASP A 40 37.26 48.28 27.22
CA ASP A 40 36.71 48.73 28.50
C ASP A 40 35.43 49.54 28.27
N LYS A 41 34.27 48.95 28.60
CA LYS A 41 32.98 49.66 28.66
C LYS A 41 31.95 48.90 29.50
N SER A 42 31.25 49.64 30.35
CA SER A 42 30.14 49.18 31.19
C SER A 42 28.98 48.61 30.37
N LEU A 43 28.42 47.48 30.80
CA LEU A 43 27.18 46.90 30.26
C LEU A 43 25.99 47.18 31.19
N ASN A 44 24.79 47.22 30.59
CA ASN A 44 23.55 47.66 31.22
C ASN A 44 23.05 46.71 32.34
N GLU A 45 22.34 47.31 33.30
CA GLU A 45 21.59 46.59 34.34
C GLU A 45 20.41 45.82 33.72
N SER A 46 20.33 44.50 33.92
CA SER A 46 19.05 43.74 33.95
C SER A 46 19.19 42.23 34.23
N LEU A 47 20.33 41.58 33.97
CA LEU A 47 20.47 40.11 34.09
C LEU A 47 21.50 39.60 35.11
N LEU A 48 21.96 40.44 36.04
CA LEU A 48 22.98 40.09 37.06
C LEU A 48 22.67 40.71 38.42
N ALA A 49 21.55 40.29 39.03
CA ALA A 49 21.13 40.71 40.37
C ALA A 49 21.22 39.60 41.45
N ALA A 50 21.55 38.35 41.08
CA ALA A 50 21.52 37.20 42.00
C ALA A 50 22.87 36.49 42.23
N THR A 51 23.87 36.70 41.36
CA THR A 51 25.18 35.98 41.41
C THR A 51 26.41 36.89 41.48
N THR A 52 26.23 38.21 41.41
CA THR A 52 27.30 39.21 41.30
C THR A 52 27.74 39.84 42.62
N ALA A 53 27.06 39.56 43.73
CA ALA A 53 27.26 40.24 45.01
C ALA A 53 28.64 40.07 45.66
N ASN A 54 29.54 39.24 45.09
CA ASN A 54 30.87 38.94 45.63
C ASN A 54 32.03 39.03 44.60
N LEU A 55 31.82 39.54 43.39
CA LEU A 55 32.86 39.58 42.34
C LEU A 55 33.49 40.98 42.20
N ALA A 56 34.82 41.06 42.37
CA ALA A 56 35.60 42.27 42.09
C ALA A 56 36.00 42.36 40.60
N ALA A 57 36.15 43.58 40.07
CA ALA A 57 36.59 43.79 38.68
C ALA A 57 38.12 43.70 38.53
N CYS A 58 38.60 43.20 37.38
CA CYS A 58 40.02 43.18 37.04
C CYS A 58 40.55 44.58 36.68
N SER A 59 41.85 44.79 36.87
CA SER A 59 42.59 45.94 36.31
C SER A 59 43.72 45.46 35.39
N ALA A 60 43.86 46.10 34.22
CA ALA A 60 44.97 45.86 33.31
C ALA A 60 46.23 46.62 33.78
N SER A 61 47.39 45.96 33.80
CA SER A 61 48.68 46.63 33.96
C SER A 61 49.07 47.31 32.65
N SER A 62 49.46 48.59 32.72
CA SER A 62 49.93 49.36 31.56
C SER A 62 51.42 49.17 31.24
N THR A 63 52.15 48.36 32.02
CA THR A 63 53.61 48.24 31.95
C THR A 63 54.12 46.79 31.98
N SER A 64 53.90 46.07 30.89
CA SER A 64 54.88 45.09 30.36
C SER A 64 54.47 44.67 28.95
N ALA A 65 55.39 44.85 28.00
CA ALA A 65 55.17 44.53 26.59
C ALA A 65 56.10 43.39 26.18
N TYR A 66 55.54 42.25 25.79
CA TYR A 66 56.17 41.36 24.83
C TYR A 66 55.16 40.93 23.78
N ILE A 67 55.53 41.19 22.53
CA ILE A 67 54.73 40.99 21.32
C ILE A 67 55.57 40.11 20.39
N ASN A 68 54.99 38.99 19.97
CA ASN A 68 55.38 38.10 18.86
C ASN A 68 56.63 37.19 18.93
N THR A 69 57.66 37.40 19.77
CA THR A 69 58.80 36.44 19.85
C THR A 69 59.47 36.40 21.23
N VAL A 70 59.81 35.20 21.71
CA VAL A 70 60.65 34.92 22.89
C VAL A 70 62.00 34.39 22.42
N ASN A 71 63.08 35.09 22.76
CA ASN A 71 64.46 34.64 22.47
C ASN A 71 65.13 34.17 23.77
N VAL A 72 65.69 32.96 23.75
CA VAL A 72 66.33 32.31 24.88
C VAL A 72 67.79 32.01 24.59
N LEU A 73 68.70 32.48 25.44
CA LEU A 73 70.10 32.11 25.40
C LEU A 73 70.37 30.87 26.25
N LEU A 74 70.80 29.79 25.60
CA LEU A 74 71.33 28.58 26.24
C LEU A 74 72.83 28.77 26.50
N VAL A 75 73.24 28.80 27.78
CA VAL A 75 74.64 29.02 28.18
C VAL A 75 75.19 27.75 28.81
N PHE A 76 76.13 27.10 28.13
CA PHE A 76 76.74 25.86 28.60
C PHE A 76 78.12 26.12 29.22
N SER A 77 78.50 25.37 30.25
CA SER A 77 79.91 25.19 30.57
C SER A 77 80.64 24.58 29.37
N ARG A 78 81.88 25.00 29.08
CA ARG A 78 82.77 24.27 28.13
C ARG A 78 82.94 22.80 28.53
N CYS A 79 82.82 22.53 29.83
CA CYS A 79 82.91 21.21 30.45
C CYS A 79 81.56 20.46 30.43
N THR A 80 80.54 20.94 29.73
CA THR A 80 79.32 20.13 29.50
C THR A 80 79.70 18.96 28.58
N ASP A 81 79.28 17.73 28.86
CA ASP A 81 79.56 16.58 28.00
C ASP A 81 78.61 16.50 26.78
N ASN A 82 78.83 15.53 25.89
CA ASN A 82 78.00 15.39 24.68
C ASN A 82 76.65 14.71 24.96
N SER A 83 76.47 14.02 26.09
CA SER A 83 75.21 13.36 26.46
C SER A 83 74.19 14.40 26.89
N LEU A 84 74.55 15.31 27.80
CA LEU A 84 73.69 16.42 28.18
C LEU A 84 73.41 17.36 27.01
N LEU A 85 74.39 17.66 26.15
CA LEU A 85 74.14 18.46 24.94
C LEU A 85 73.09 17.80 24.02
N THR A 86 73.10 16.46 23.90
CA THR A 86 72.10 15.72 23.13
C THR A 86 70.72 15.76 23.80
N SER A 87 70.65 15.61 25.11
CA SER A 87 69.39 15.69 25.87
C SER A 87 68.77 17.09 25.83
N VAL A 88 69.58 18.15 25.97
CA VAL A 88 69.12 19.54 25.87
C VAL A 88 68.74 19.92 24.43
N ASP A 89 69.41 19.36 23.42
CA ASP A 89 69.01 19.52 22.01
C ASP A 89 67.60 18.96 21.73
N ALA A 90 67.34 17.72 22.17
CA ALA A 90 66.04 17.09 22.06
C ALA A 90 64.97 17.86 22.85
N TRP A 91 65.25 18.23 24.10
CA TRP A 91 64.39 19.05 24.94
C TRP A 91 64.07 20.41 24.30
N ALA A 92 65.05 21.08 23.68
CA ALA A 92 64.84 22.37 23.03
C ALA A 92 63.92 22.27 21.80
N ARG A 93 64.04 21.19 21.00
CA ARG A 93 63.09 20.88 19.91
C ARG A 93 61.68 20.65 20.46
N ASP A 94 61.57 19.92 21.57
CA ASP A 94 60.30 19.61 22.19
C ASP A 94 59.63 20.83 22.79
N MET A 95 60.36 21.71 23.49
CA MET A 95 59.82 22.97 24.01
C MET A 95 59.34 23.90 22.89
N LYS A 96 60.09 23.99 21.77
CA LYS A 96 59.63 24.70 20.57
C LYS A 96 58.31 24.16 20.04
N ARG A 97 58.19 22.83 19.93
CA ARG A 97 56.95 22.16 19.51
C ARG A 97 55.81 22.37 20.50
N ILE A 98 56.03 22.14 21.79
CA ILE A 98 55.05 22.35 22.89
C ILE A 98 54.49 23.78 22.85
N VAL A 99 55.35 24.79 22.80
CA VAL A 99 54.91 26.19 22.74
C VAL A 99 54.16 26.45 21.44
N LYS A 100 54.68 26.01 20.28
CA LYS A 100 54.03 26.16 18.98
C LYS A 100 52.64 25.54 18.92
N ASP A 101 52.46 24.32 19.44
CA ASP A 101 51.18 23.62 19.47
C ASP A 101 50.18 24.36 20.39
N THR A 102 50.66 24.86 21.53
CA THR A 102 49.85 25.57 22.53
C THR A 102 49.37 26.95 22.04
N VAL A 103 50.24 27.71 21.37
CA VAL A 103 49.92 29.09 20.90
C VAL A 103 49.55 29.18 19.41
N ARG A 104 49.64 28.06 18.68
CA ARG A 104 49.43 27.92 17.22
C ARG A 104 50.27 28.86 16.35
N ARG A 105 51.45 29.25 16.84
CA ARG A 105 52.43 30.11 16.14
C ARG A 105 53.84 29.74 16.58
N ASP A 106 54.82 29.89 15.69
CA ASP A 106 56.23 29.74 16.06
C ASP A 106 56.73 31.03 16.71
N VAL A 107 57.01 30.98 18.02
CA VAL A 107 57.33 32.16 18.85
C VAL A 107 58.52 31.95 19.77
N LEU A 108 59.16 30.76 19.76
CA LEU A 108 60.25 30.41 20.68
C LEU A 108 61.56 30.15 19.94
N ASN A 109 62.54 31.03 20.12
CA ASN A 109 63.86 30.91 19.50
C ASN A 109 64.93 30.63 20.53
N PHE A 110 65.87 29.75 20.18
CA PHE A 110 67.06 29.46 20.96
C PHE A 110 68.30 30.01 20.27
N GLN A 111 69.23 30.53 21.06
CA GLN A 111 70.63 30.77 20.70
C GLN A 111 71.49 30.02 21.72
N ALA A 112 72.69 29.59 21.35
CA ALA A 112 73.56 28.82 22.24
C ALA A 112 75.00 29.35 22.27
N THR A 113 75.62 29.31 23.44
CA THR A 113 77.01 29.72 23.65
C THR A 113 77.66 28.94 24.79
N MET A 114 78.98 29.08 24.96
CA MET A 114 79.76 28.44 26.02
C MET A 114 80.52 29.46 26.89
N VAL A 115 80.67 29.13 28.18
CA VAL A 115 81.54 29.84 29.13
C VAL A 115 82.71 28.96 29.61
N PRO A 116 83.82 29.56 30.10
CA PRO A 116 84.88 28.81 30.77
C PRO A 116 84.37 28.05 32.00
N GLY A 117 85.05 26.96 32.35
CA GLY A 117 84.79 26.13 33.53
C GLY A 117 86.06 25.41 33.96
N ALA A 118 86.12 24.95 35.20
CA ALA A 118 87.32 24.35 35.79
C ALA A 118 87.74 23.03 35.11
N CYS A 119 86.75 22.25 34.63
CA CYS A 119 86.93 20.98 33.93
C CYS A 119 87.85 19.99 34.68
N THR A 120 87.34 19.33 35.71
CA THR A 120 88.02 18.17 36.32
C THR A 120 88.31 17.11 35.26
N ALA A 121 89.46 16.42 35.37
CA ALA A 121 90.19 15.82 34.25
C ALA A 121 89.60 14.55 33.59
N THR A 122 88.28 14.44 33.45
CA THR A 122 87.57 13.30 32.85
C THR A 122 86.81 13.69 31.58
N TYR A 123 87.37 14.61 30.79
CA TYR A 123 86.81 15.04 29.50
C TYR A 123 87.46 14.32 28.32
N GLY A 124 86.73 13.34 27.77
CA GLY A 124 86.84 12.90 26.38
C GLY A 124 88.21 12.46 25.87
N THR A 125 88.60 11.21 26.15
CA THR A 125 89.66 10.55 25.37
C THR A 125 89.20 10.27 23.93
N ALA A 126 89.60 11.13 22.99
CA ALA A 126 89.80 10.74 21.60
C ALA A 126 91.30 10.48 21.39
N ALA A 127 91.65 9.29 20.90
CA ALA A 127 93.04 8.84 20.88
C ALA A 127 93.87 9.46 19.76
N THR A 128 94.98 10.12 20.10
CA THR A 128 96.17 10.20 19.25
C THR A 128 97.45 10.38 20.08
N THR A 129 98.33 9.38 20.03
CA THR A 129 99.76 9.48 20.37
C THR A 129 100.44 10.52 19.44
N THR A 130 101.45 11.31 19.81
CA THR A 130 102.71 10.98 20.51
C THR A 130 103.42 12.20 21.12
N SER A 131 104.09 12.00 22.28
CA SER A 131 105.36 12.63 22.76
C SER A 131 105.63 14.15 22.64
N GLY A 132 105.96 14.81 23.78
CA GLY A 132 106.76 16.07 23.76
C GLY A 132 106.79 16.94 25.03
N THR A 133 107.63 16.59 26.01
CA THR A 133 108.29 17.47 27.03
C THR A 133 107.51 18.59 27.79
N SER A 134 107.59 18.52 29.13
CA SER A 134 107.32 19.62 30.09
C SER A 134 108.42 20.72 30.04
N PRO A 135 108.26 21.95 30.60
CA PRO A 135 108.21 22.15 32.07
C PRO A 135 107.32 23.29 32.65
N ILE A 136 106.78 23.03 33.85
CA ILE A 136 106.81 23.88 35.09
C ILE A 136 106.31 25.36 35.04
N GLY A 137 105.41 25.72 35.96
CA GLY A 137 105.21 27.13 36.38
C GLY A 137 104.05 27.38 37.35
N SER A 138 104.33 27.57 38.64
CA SER A 138 103.35 27.89 39.70
C SER A 138 102.62 29.23 39.50
N ALA A 139 101.37 29.32 39.99
CA ALA A 139 101.01 30.25 41.07
C ALA A 139 99.56 30.04 41.56
N ILE A 140 99.40 29.67 42.83
CA ILE A 140 98.18 29.95 43.61
C ILE A 140 98.24 31.42 43.99
N SER A 141 97.16 32.19 43.82
CA SER A 141 97.00 33.44 44.56
C SER A 141 95.53 33.77 44.86
N THR A 142 95.26 34.00 46.13
CA THR A 142 93.96 34.37 46.69
C THR A 142 93.70 35.86 46.47
N VAL A 143 92.51 36.24 45.98
CA VAL A 143 92.03 37.64 46.09
C VAL A 143 90.58 37.66 46.54
N THR A 144 90.38 38.17 47.76
CA THR A 144 89.10 38.60 48.31
C THR A 144 89.03 40.12 48.20
N SER A 145 88.04 40.71 47.50
CA SER A 145 87.55 42.07 47.81
C SER A 145 86.41 42.58 46.90
N THR A 146 85.35 43.07 47.55
CA THR A 146 84.48 44.21 47.17
C THR A 146 83.80 44.29 45.79
N ILE A 147 82.46 44.22 45.84
CA ILE A 147 81.54 44.73 44.81
C ILE A 147 81.28 46.22 45.07
N SER A 148 81.51 47.10 44.08
CA SER A 148 80.86 48.42 43.97
C SER A 148 81.11 49.06 42.59
N GLY A 149 80.04 49.40 41.89
CA GLY A 149 80.05 50.30 40.72
C GLY A 149 80.54 49.70 39.40
N ILE A 150 79.63 49.21 38.56
CA ILE A 150 79.90 48.96 37.13
C ILE A 150 78.85 49.70 36.28
N THR A 151 79.28 50.77 35.63
CA THR A 151 78.55 51.44 34.54
C THR A 151 79.10 50.99 33.18
N SER A 152 78.24 50.33 32.40
CA SER A 152 78.29 50.17 30.92
C SER A 152 79.57 49.68 30.21
N SER A 153 79.35 48.68 29.34
CA SER A 153 80.07 48.47 28.06
C SER A 153 81.53 47.99 28.05
N LYS A 154 81.99 47.24 29.06
CA LYS A 154 83.13 46.32 28.86
C LYS A 154 82.94 45.03 29.66
N LEU A 155 83.28 43.90 29.03
CA LEU A 155 83.25 42.58 29.64
C LEU A 155 84.15 42.59 30.89
N PRO A 156 83.70 42.07 32.06
CA PRO A 156 84.60 41.91 33.20
C PRO A 156 85.78 41.02 32.79
N SER A 157 87.00 41.41 33.18
CA SER A 157 88.26 40.80 32.74
C SER A 157 88.44 39.31 33.09
N SER A 158 87.47 38.73 33.82
CA SER A 158 87.39 37.36 34.29
C SER A 158 86.61 36.40 33.37
N VAL A 159 85.96 36.88 32.30
CA VAL A 159 85.19 36.04 31.37
C VAL A 159 85.95 35.88 30.06
N GLN A 160 86.70 34.78 29.94
CA GLN A 160 87.51 34.46 28.76
C GLN A 160 86.66 33.83 27.64
N GLU A 161 87.00 34.05 26.36
CA GLU A 161 86.37 33.31 25.26
C GLU A 161 86.77 31.83 25.28
N VAL A 162 85.81 30.97 24.96
CA VAL A 162 86.00 29.52 24.83
C VAL A 162 86.50 29.19 23.41
N PRO A 163 87.44 28.25 23.22
CA PRO A 163 87.95 27.87 21.90
C PRO A 163 86.88 27.53 20.86
N ALA A 164 87.14 27.88 19.60
CA ALA A 164 86.23 27.60 18.48
C ALA A 164 85.92 26.11 18.30
N SER A 165 86.84 25.21 18.70
CA SER A 165 86.63 23.76 18.72
C SER A 165 85.50 23.34 19.67
N ASP A 166 85.37 23.98 20.82
CA ASP A 166 84.32 23.66 21.80
C ASP A 166 82.99 24.26 21.37
N LEU A 167 82.98 25.50 20.85
CA LEU A 167 81.79 26.10 20.24
C LEU A 167 81.28 25.28 19.03
N ASN A 168 82.17 24.61 18.28
CA ASN A 168 81.77 23.69 17.21
C ASN A 168 80.97 22.48 17.74
N ARG A 169 81.14 22.06 19.00
CA ARG A 169 80.36 20.96 19.59
C ARG A 169 78.86 21.29 19.65
N LEU A 170 78.51 22.55 19.91
CA LEU A 170 77.12 23.02 19.87
C LEU A 170 76.54 22.99 18.45
N ARG A 171 77.36 23.17 17.40
CA ARG A 171 76.90 23.23 16.00
C ARG A 171 76.43 21.88 15.44
N ALA A 172 76.77 20.77 16.10
CA ALA A 172 76.23 19.45 15.78
C ALA A 172 74.72 19.32 16.12
N PHE A 173 74.20 20.21 16.97
CA PHE A 173 72.89 20.11 17.60
C PHE A 173 71.94 21.23 17.12
N SER A 174 71.16 20.95 16.08
CA SER A 174 70.31 21.96 15.41
C SER A 174 69.09 22.45 16.22
N GLY A 175 68.72 21.80 17.33
CA GLY A 175 67.68 22.21 18.26
C GLY A 175 68.10 23.35 19.18
N LEU A 176 69.39 23.37 19.58
CA LEU A 176 70.01 24.43 20.38
C LEU A 176 69.99 25.81 19.69
N GLY A 177 69.72 25.85 18.38
CA GLY A 177 69.52 27.08 17.61
C GLY A 177 70.83 27.72 17.14
N GLN A 178 70.89 29.05 17.09
CA GLN A 178 72.06 29.74 16.54
C GLN A 178 73.22 29.75 17.54
N VAL A 179 74.34 29.12 17.18
CA VAL A 179 75.56 29.10 17.99
C VAL A 179 76.38 30.37 17.76
N GLN A 180 76.64 31.12 18.82
CA GLN A 180 77.37 32.39 18.78
C GLN A 180 78.55 32.41 19.77
N SER A 181 79.58 33.20 19.48
CA SER A 181 80.65 33.48 20.44
C SER A 181 80.10 34.28 21.62
N LEU A 182 80.71 34.14 22.79
CA LEU A 182 80.25 34.82 24.00
C LEU A 182 80.30 36.36 23.85
N SER A 183 81.29 36.86 23.13
CA SER A 183 81.40 38.27 22.71
C SER A 183 80.24 38.73 21.83
N SER A 184 79.73 37.88 20.93
CA SER A 184 78.57 38.18 20.08
C SER A 184 77.28 38.20 20.87
N CYS A 185 77.07 37.25 21.79
CA CYS A 185 75.89 37.21 22.66
C CYS A 185 75.75 38.43 23.58
N ILE A 186 76.86 39.10 23.92
CA ILE A 186 76.90 40.24 24.83
C ILE A 186 76.90 41.59 24.07
N SER A 187 77.28 41.60 22.80
CA SER A 187 77.29 42.81 21.94
C SER A 187 76.08 42.96 21.03
N THR A 188 75.28 41.90 20.85
CA THR A 188 74.08 41.94 20.02
C THR A 188 72.97 42.78 20.64
N THR A 189 72.36 43.66 19.84
CA THR A 189 71.19 44.47 20.23
C THR A 189 69.87 43.67 20.22
N SER A 190 69.91 42.37 19.91
CA SER A 190 68.75 41.50 20.02
C SER A 190 68.36 41.34 21.49
N SER A 191 67.15 41.77 21.85
CA SER A 191 66.60 41.63 23.20
C SER A 191 66.38 40.15 23.56
N GLN A 192 67.43 39.52 24.10
CA GLN A 192 67.29 38.26 24.82
C GLN A 192 66.22 38.43 25.89
N THR A 193 65.23 37.55 25.86
CA THR A 193 64.07 37.58 26.78
C THR A 193 64.32 36.71 28.01
N ALA A 194 65.32 35.83 27.90
CA ALA A 194 65.51 34.67 28.75
C ALA A 194 66.97 34.16 28.68
N ALA A 195 67.48 33.59 29.78
CA ALA A 195 68.67 32.76 29.74
C ALA A 195 68.43 31.45 30.50
N ILE A 196 68.84 30.33 29.91
CA ILE A 196 68.85 29.01 30.57
C ILE A 196 70.29 28.53 30.53
N SER A 197 70.82 28.07 31.66
CA SER A 197 72.26 27.86 31.81
C SER A 197 72.59 26.55 32.49
N PHE A 198 73.68 25.91 32.07
CA PHE A 198 74.09 24.58 32.51
C PHE A 198 75.52 24.65 33.07
N ALA A 199 75.62 24.67 34.40
CA ALA A 199 76.87 24.78 35.14
C ALA A 199 77.37 23.39 35.57
N THR A 200 78.66 23.14 35.35
CA THR A 200 79.33 21.89 35.73
C THR A 200 80.21 22.03 36.98
N ASP A 201 80.49 23.27 37.37
CA ASP A 201 81.36 23.64 38.48
C ASP A 201 81.13 25.11 38.87
N ALA A 202 81.68 25.50 40.02
CA ALA A 202 81.61 26.85 40.58
C ALA A 202 82.18 27.95 39.66
N ALA A 203 83.20 27.64 38.84
CA ALA A 203 83.80 28.61 37.93
C ALA A 203 82.86 28.88 36.73
N ALA A 204 82.27 27.82 36.17
CA ALA A 204 81.25 27.93 35.13
C ALA A 204 80.00 28.69 35.63
N TYR A 205 79.53 28.41 36.85
CA TYR A 205 78.39 29.15 37.43
C TYR A 205 78.68 30.65 37.59
N ASN A 206 79.84 31.02 38.14
CA ASN A 206 80.24 32.43 38.27
C ASN A 206 80.35 33.13 36.90
N ALA A 207 80.85 32.44 35.87
CA ALA A 207 80.89 32.96 34.51
C ALA A 207 79.48 33.13 33.91
N ILE A 208 78.57 32.16 34.13
CA ILE A 208 77.15 32.25 33.75
C ILE A 208 76.49 33.49 34.36
N ILE A 209 76.64 33.73 35.66
CA ILE A 209 76.03 34.89 36.34
C ILE A 209 76.61 36.22 35.79
N ALA A 210 77.92 36.28 35.54
CA ALA A 210 78.54 37.47 34.93
C ALA A 210 77.99 37.75 33.52
N VAL A 211 77.74 36.71 32.72
CA VAL A 211 77.13 36.81 31.38
C VAL A 211 75.67 37.25 31.47
N GLN A 212 74.87 36.63 32.34
CA GLN A 212 73.46 36.99 32.58
C GLN A 212 73.30 38.46 33.00
N GLY A 213 74.18 38.93 33.89
CA GLY A 213 74.24 40.34 34.29
C GLY A 213 74.65 41.29 33.16
N ALA A 214 75.58 40.88 32.29
CA ALA A 214 76.01 41.67 31.14
C ALA A 214 74.91 41.84 30.08
N ILE A 215 74.13 40.79 29.81
CA ILE A 215 72.97 40.82 28.89
C ILE A 215 71.70 41.41 29.51
N LYS A 216 71.72 41.73 30.81
CA LYS A 216 70.61 42.34 31.58
C LYS A 216 69.28 41.58 31.50
N VAL A 217 69.33 40.25 31.44
CA VAL A 217 68.13 39.41 31.43
C VAL A 217 67.69 39.13 32.86
N SER A 218 66.45 39.51 33.21
CA SER A 218 65.85 39.26 34.53
C SER A 218 65.30 37.84 34.71
N ASN A 219 65.14 37.13 33.61
CA ASN A 219 64.42 35.87 33.51
C ASN A 219 65.42 34.71 33.28
N THR A 220 65.94 34.13 34.35
CA THR A 220 67.00 33.13 34.25
C THR A 220 66.69 31.83 35.00
N ILE A 221 67.15 30.71 34.45
CA ILE A 221 67.10 29.38 35.07
C ILE A 221 68.50 28.76 34.96
N ASN A 222 69.07 28.34 36.07
CA ASN A 222 70.37 27.67 36.11
C ASN A 222 70.17 26.22 36.53
N PHE A 223 70.77 25.32 35.77
CA PHE A 223 70.88 23.89 36.06
C PHE A 223 72.32 23.55 36.45
N GLN A 224 72.48 22.65 37.41
CA GLN A 224 73.74 22.05 37.81
C GLN A 224 73.76 20.57 37.40
N THR A 225 74.91 20.08 36.95
CA THR A 225 75.08 18.70 36.47
C THR A 225 75.75 17.83 37.54
N SER A 226 75.36 16.55 37.62
CA SER A 226 75.81 15.59 38.64
C SER A 226 77.31 15.23 38.61
N SER A 227 78.09 15.83 37.71
CA SER A 227 79.56 15.80 37.67
C SER A 227 80.25 16.68 38.74
N SER A 228 79.49 17.33 39.62
CA SER A 228 80.00 18.32 40.59
C SER A 228 79.85 17.84 42.04
N THR A 229 80.96 17.83 42.80
CA THR A 229 80.96 17.38 44.21
C THR A 229 80.37 18.40 45.19
N ASP A 230 80.25 19.66 44.76
CA ASP A 230 79.73 20.77 45.57
C ASP A 230 78.27 21.04 45.18
N SER A 231 77.34 20.30 45.79
CA SER A 231 75.89 20.43 45.58
C SER A 231 75.36 21.86 45.76
N CYS A 232 74.15 22.14 45.23
CA CYS A 232 73.38 23.38 45.43
C CYS A 232 73.15 23.81 46.91
N SER A 233 73.57 22.98 47.87
CA SER A 233 73.45 23.17 49.32
C SER A 233 74.28 24.36 49.85
N GLY A 234 73.76 25.58 49.69
CA GLY A 234 74.13 26.71 50.57
C GLY A 234 75.22 27.67 50.08
N ARG A 235 75.51 27.74 48.77
CA ARG A 235 76.40 28.79 48.23
C ARG A 235 75.91 29.53 46.98
N TYR A 236 74.87 29.03 46.32
CA TYR A 236 74.34 29.59 45.07
C TYR A 236 72.81 29.63 45.11
N ASP A 237 72.25 30.76 45.54
CA ASP A 237 70.83 31.02 45.39
C ASP A 237 70.46 31.01 43.90
N ASN A 238 69.47 30.19 43.51
CA ASN A 238 68.95 30.01 42.14
C ASN A 238 69.72 28.99 41.27
N CYS A 239 69.81 27.72 41.69
CA CYS A 239 70.26 26.61 40.86
C CYS A 239 69.40 25.35 41.07
N ILE A 240 69.17 24.58 39.99
CA ILE A 240 68.37 23.34 39.96
C ILE A 240 69.31 22.16 39.67
N ASP A 241 69.30 21.12 40.50
CA ASP A 241 70.15 19.94 40.30
C ASP A 241 69.54 18.95 39.29
N LEU A 242 70.36 18.45 38.36
CA LEU A 242 70.02 17.39 37.41
C LEU A 242 70.81 16.13 37.80
N LYS A 243 70.11 15.12 38.34
CA LYS A 243 70.74 13.85 38.73
C LYS A 243 71.16 13.05 37.49
N THR A 244 70.33 13.09 36.46
CA THR A 244 70.57 12.52 35.13
C THR A 244 70.33 13.55 34.03
N ASP A 245 70.93 13.38 32.86
CA ASP A 245 70.73 14.29 31.73
C ASP A 245 69.28 14.34 31.22
N GLU A 246 68.50 13.29 31.46
CA GLU A 246 67.10 13.19 31.06
C GLU A 246 66.15 13.91 32.04
N ASP A 247 66.63 14.28 33.23
CA ASP A 247 65.85 15.08 34.19
C ASP A 247 65.47 16.45 33.62
N ILE A 248 66.15 16.96 32.57
CA ILE A 248 65.77 18.20 31.90
C ILE A 248 64.32 18.19 31.38
N PHE A 249 63.79 17.01 31.03
CA PHE A 249 62.40 16.84 30.56
C PHE A 249 61.34 16.96 31.67
N LEU A 250 61.76 16.97 32.95
CA LEU A 250 60.91 17.35 34.09
C LEU A 250 60.54 18.83 34.07
N TYR A 251 61.38 19.66 33.43
CA TYR A 251 61.30 21.12 33.53
C TYR A 251 60.75 21.72 32.23
N ASN A 252 59.62 22.42 32.36
CA ASN A 252 59.09 23.29 31.32
C ASN A 252 59.05 24.74 31.84
N PRO A 253 60.01 25.60 31.44
CA PRO A 253 60.05 27.02 31.79
C PRO A 253 58.86 27.85 31.27
N PHE A 254 58.16 27.34 30.25
CA PHE A 254 57.30 28.12 29.38
C PHE A 254 55.82 27.87 29.68
N THR A 255 55.20 28.79 30.44
CA THR A 255 53.76 28.80 30.70
C THR A 255 53.02 29.81 29.81
N VAL A 256 51.72 29.59 29.59
CA VAL A 256 50.87 30.50 28.82
C VAL A 256 49.83 31.12 29.74
N THR A 257 50.15 32.29 30.30
CA THR A 257 49.28 33.04 31.22
C THR A 257 48.73 34.31 30.58
N ASN A 258 47.44 34.59 30.77
CA ASN A 258 46.83 35.86 30.37
C ASN A 258 47.07 36.89 31.49
N ILE A 259 47.82 37.96 31.20
CA ILE A 259 48.19 38.98 32.20
C ILE A 259 47.01 39.94 32.44
N LEU A 260 46.23 39.67 33.49
CA LEU A 260 45.16 40.50 34.07
C LEU A 260 45.32 40.43 35.60
N ASN A 261 45.08 41.52 36.35
CA ASN A 261 45.41 41.57 37.78
C ASN A 261 44.23 42.00 38.68
N CYS A 262 44.19 41.51 39.91
CA CYS A 262 43.05 41.55 40.82
C CYS A 262 43.28 42.44 42.05
N LYS A 263 43.11 43.74 41.86
CA LYS A 263 43.47 44.78 42.84
C LYS A 263 42.78 44.67 44.22
N ASN A 264 41.57 44.12 44.27
CA ASN A 264 40.74 44.09 45.49
C ASN A 264 40.56 42.67 46.08
N LEU A 265 41.28 41.67 45.57
CA LEU A 265 41.23 40.28 46.03
C LEU A 265 42.66 39.76 46.20
N ALA A 266 43.15 39.70 47.43
CA ALA A 266 44.51 39.30 47.73
C ALA A 266 44.72 37.81 47.40
N GLY A 267 45.67 37.51 46.50
CA GLY A 267 45.87 36.17 45.96
C GLY A 267 44.84 35.74 44.91
N GLY A 268 44.03 36.66 44.39
CA GLY A 268 43.01 36.38 43.36
C GLY A 268 43.54 36.27 41.93
N VAL A 269 42.82 35.53 41.09
CA VAL A 269 43.06 35.38 39.65
C VAL A 269 41.92 35.97 38.80
N PRO A 270 42.23 36.46 37.59
CA PRO A 270 41.24 36.94 36.63
C PRO A 270 40.44 35.78 36.01
N ILE A 271 39.12 35.86 36.11
CA ILE A 271 38.13 35.00 35.45
C ILE A 271 37.44 35.80 34.35
N THR A 272 37.35 35.25 33.14
CA THR A 272 36.76 35.96 32.00
C THR A 272 35.47 35.32 31.53
N LEU A 273 34.38 36.09 31.49
CA LEU A 273 33.07 35.68 30.98
C LEU A 273 32.83 36.30 29.61
N ILE A 274 32.05 35.64 28.75
CA ILE A 274 31.51 36.27 27.53
C ILE A 274 30.11 36.76 27.88
N GLY A 275 29.86 38.06 27.71
CA GLY A 275 28.53 38.64 27.85
C GLY A 275 27.67 38.39 26.62
N ASP A 276 26.37 38.65 26.74
CA ASP A 276 25.38 38.40 25.68
C ASP A 276 25.61 39.24 24.40
N ASP A 277 26.49 40.26 24.47
CA ASP A 277 26.95 41.05 23.32
C ASP A 277 28.15 40.42 22.56
N GLY A 278 28.56 39.21 22.95
CA GLY A 278 29.70 38.49 22.39
C GLY A 278 31.07 39.01 22.84
N LYS A 279 31.14 40.04 23.69
CA LYS A 279 32.40 40.57 24.21
C LYS A 279 32.79 39.89 25.51
N ARG A 280 34.11 39.83 25.75
CA ARG A 280 34.67 39.23 26.95
C ARG A 280 34.83 40.28 28.07
N GLN A 281 34.24 40.02 29.23
CA GLN A 281 34.40 40.76 30.48
C GLN A 281 35.40 40.05 31.42
N CYS A 282 35.94 40.77 32.41
CA CYS A 282 36.88 40.21 33.40
C CYS A 282 36.45 40.51 34.84
N PHE A 283 36.39 39.47 35.66
CA PHE A 283 36.10 39.46 37.09
C PHE A 283 37.24 38.79 37.85
N CYS A 284 37.30 38.94 39.17
CA CYS A 284 38.30 38.33 40.03
C CYS A 284 37.68 37.28 40.93
N GLY A 285 38.23 36.06 40.86
CA GLY A 285 37.94 34.96 41.78
C GLY A 285 39.24 34.39 42.36
N CYS A 286 39.17 33.34 43.14
CA CYS A 286 40.38 32.71 43.67
C CYS A 286 40.99 31.70 42.69
N PRO A 287 42.32 31.50 42.71
CA PRO A 287 42.98 30.46 41.93
C PRO A 287 42.34 29.10 42.23
N ALA A 288 42.49 28.15 41.29
CA ALA A 288 42.14 26.76 41.58
C ALA A 288 42.82 26.34 42.89
N GLY A 289 42.12 25.55 43.73
CA GLY A 289 42.63 25.17 45.05
C GLY A 289 42.75 26.32 46.04
N TYR A 290 42.02 27.42 45.84
CA TYR A 290 41.88 28.47 46.85
C TYR A 290 40.42 28.94 46.89
N GLU A 291 39.88 29.15 48.08
CA GLU A 291 38.53 29.71 48.29
C GLU A 291 38.58 31.15 48.80
N MET A 292 37.56 31.94 48.44
CA MET A 292 37.47 33.35 48.80
C MET A 292 36.91 33.51 50.22
N GLN A 293 37.73 34.04 51.13
CA GLN A 293 37.34 34.33 52.51
C GLN A 293 37.43 35.83 52.80
N LYS A 294 36.57 36.34 53.68
CA LYS A 294 36.65 37.72 54.18
C LYS A 294 37.72 37.81 55.28
N LYS A 295 38.67 38.73 55.13
CA LYS A 295 39.71 38.98 56.13
C LYS A 295 39.84 40.48 56.35
N GLY A 296 39.18 40.98 57.39
CA GLY A 296 39.05 42.42 57.66
C GLY A 296 38.19 43.12 56.61
N THR A 297 38.67 44.26 56.09
CA THR A 297 37.99 45.07 55.07
C THR A 297 38.20 44.57 53.63
N GLY A 298 38.99 43.51 53.43
CA GLY A 298 39.31 42.93 52.12
C GLY A 298 38.91 41.47 51.95
N GLN A 299 38.98 40.98 50.72
CA GLN A 299 38.83 39.57 50.36
C GLN A 299 40.22 38.94 50.14
N VAL A 300 40.40 37.69 50.58
CA VAL A 300 41.65 36.94 50.40
C VAL A 300 41.35 35.51 49.95
N CYS A 301 42.25 34.95 49.14
CA CYS A 301 42.19 33.57 48.71
C CYS A 301 42.98 32.68 49.68
N VAL A 302 42.33 31.64 50.21
CA VAL A 302 42.89 30.71 51.21
C VAL A 302 42.99 29.31 50.62
N GLN A 303 44.13 28.66 50.80
CA GLN A 303 44.46 27.40 50.13
C GLN A 303 43.53 26.25 50.57
N VAL A 304 43.07 25.51 49.57
CA VAL A 304 42.43 24.20 49.63
C VAL A 304 43.42 23.23 48.96
N GLN A 305 43.59 22.02 49.49
CA GLN A 305 44.46 21.04 48.83
C GLN A 305 43.91 20.68 47.42
N ASP A 306 44.82 20.39 46.49
CA ASP A 306 44.63 20.12 45.04
C ASP A 306 44.37 21.31 44.10
N SER A 307 45.44 21.80 43.46
CA SER A 307 45.35 22.67 42.28
C SER A 307 46.55 22.71 41.35
N PHE A 308 46.66 21.69 40.51
CA PHE A 308 47.05 21.92 39.13
C PHE A 308 45.79 22.21 38.32
N SER A 309 45.83 23.17 37.38
CA SER A 309 44.71 23.44 36.47
C SER A 309 44.64 22.34 35.40
N CYS A 310 44.27 21.12 35.82
CA CYS A 310 44.15 19.95 34.96
C CYS A 310 43.24 20.26 33.77
N VAL A 311 43.78 20.17 32.55
CA VAL A 311 43.03 20.53 31.33
C VAL A 311 41.86 19.59 31.06
N TRP A 312 41.89 18.36 31.57
CA TRP A 312 40.76 17.42 31.49
C TRP A 312 39.63 17.76 32.49
N ARG A 313 39.86 18.67 33.45
CA ARG A 313 38.87 19.09 34.46
C ARG A 313 37.96 20.19 33.91
N LYS A 314 37.05 19.81 33.01
CA LYS A 314 35.88 20.62 32.62
C LYS A 314 34.72 20.31 33.57
N VAL A 315 33.90 21.31 33.92
CA VAL A 315 32.81 21.24 34.93
C VAL A 315 31.77 20.13 34.67
N SER A 316 31.70 19.60 33.45
CA SER A 316 30.84 18.45 33.10
C SER A 316 31.53 17.48 32.12
N GLY A 317 32.86 17.37 32.19
CA GLY A 317 33.66 16.51 31.30
C GLY A 317 33.56 16.84 29.80
N TYR A 318 33.97 15.88 28.98
CA TYR A 318 33.87 15.90 27.51
C TYR A 318 32.80 14.90 27.07
N ARG A 319 32.03 15.26 26.03
CA ARG A 319 31.04 14.38 25.40
C ARG A 319 31.31 14.32 23.90
N ARG A 320 31.45 13.12 23.35
CA ARG A 320 31.50 12.84 21.91
C ARG A 320 30.27 12.03 21.55
N GLU A 321 29.50 12.49 20.58
CA GLU A 321 28.37 11.77 20.00
C GLU A 321 28.80 11.22 18.64
N VAL A 322 28.62 9.93 18.43
CA VAL A 322 29.03 9.24 17.20
C VAL A 322 27.80 9.10 16.30
N ILE A 323 27.65 10.02 15.35
CA ILE A 323 26.48 10.14 14.45
C ILE A 323 26.67 9.43 13.10
N SER A 324 27.76 8.70 12.94
CA SER A 324 28.19 8.02 11.71
C SER A 324 28.54 6.58 12.01
N LYS A 325 28.05 5.65 11.20
CA LYS A 325 28.27 4.21 11.36
C LYS A 325 29.74 3.87 11.59
N THR A 326 30.00 3.14 12.67
CA THR A 326 31.30 2.64 13.08
C THR A 326 31.46 1.17 12.66
N SER A 327 32.48 0.86 11.86
CA SER A 327 32.74 -0.51 11.37
C SER A 327 33.41 -1.43 12.39
N GLU A 328 34.10 -0.86 13.37
CA GLU A 328 34.79 -1.58 14.44
C GLU A 328 34.49 -0.88 15.77
N CYS A 329 34.29 -1.62 16.86
CA CYS A 329 33.94 -1.02 18.16
C CYS A 329 35.19 -0.56 18.94
N SER A 330 35.94 0.35 18.32
CA SER A 330 37.14 0.98 18.89
C SER A 330 37.16 2.47 18.56
N PHE A 331 37.61 3.29 19.51
CA PHE A 331 37.83 4.71 19.31
C PHE A 331 39.18 5.12 19.89
N ASP A 332 39.85 6.07 19.23
CA ASP A 332 41.17 6.61 19.56
C ASP A 332 41.28 8.06 19.03
N HIS A 333 42.49 8.58 18.83
CA HIS A 333 42.76 9.90 18.20
C HIS A 333 42.03 11.12 18.81
N ILE A 334 41.72 11.05 20.11
CA ILE A 334 40.89 12.03 20.82
C ILE A 334 41.43 13.47 20.86
N VAL A 335 42.75 13.67 20.68
CA VAL A 335 43.34 15.01 20.66
C VAL A 335 43.09 15.68 19.32
N ASP A 336 43.41 14.99 18.23
CA ASP A 336 43.44 15.58 16.90
C ASP A 336 42.08 15.54 16.20
N GLU A 337 41.31 14.46 16.34
CA GLU A 337 39.97 14.36 15.73
C GLU A 337 38.87 15.03 16.57
N TRP A 338 38.99 14.96 17.90
CA TRP A 338 37.92 15.37 18.82
C TRP A 338 38.25 16.64 19.60
N GLY A 339 39.49 17.15 19.49
CA GLY A 339 39.92 18.39 20.12
C GLY A 339 40.00 18.34 21.64
N ILE A 340 40.13 17.14 22.24
CA ILE A 340 40.29 17.01 23.69
C ILE A 340 41.68 17.53 24.07
N PRO A 341 41.79 18.51 24.99
CA PRO A 341 43.07 19.12 25.31
C PRO A 341 43.98 18.12 26.00
N MET A 342 45.25 18.14 25.61
CA MET A 342 46.30 17.29 26.16
C MET A 342 46.90 17.92 27.42
N PRO A 343 47.04 17.18 28.53
CA PRO A 343 47.64 17.69 29.75
C PRO A 343 49.12 18.01 29.56
N LEU A 344 49.49 19.22 29.97
CA LEU A 344 50.86 19.66 30.16
C LEU A 344 51.19 19.55 31.65
N PRO A 345 51.77 18.43 32.13
CA PRO A 345 52.20 18.33 33.52
C PRO A 345 53.34 19.33 33.75
N THR A 346 53.15 20.22 34.72
CA THR A 346 54.16 21.17 35.18
C THR A 346 54.79 20.63 36.46
N SER A 347 56.12 20.71 36.57
CA SER A 347 56.84 20.27 37.77
C SER A 347 56.45 21.11 38.98
N ALA A 348 56.09 20.44 40.07
CA ALA A 348 55.57 21.05 41.29
C ALA A 348 56.70 21.44 42.25
N TYR A 349 57.72 22.17 41.77
CA TYR A 349 58.93 22.46 42.57
C TYR A 349 58.73 23.60 43.60
N GLU A 350 57.67 23.49 44.39
CA GLU A 350 57.39 24.25 45.61
C GLU A 350 56.85 23.33 46.73
N SER A 351 57.64 22.37 47.20
CA SER A 351 57.66 21.96 48.63
C SER A 351 58.71 20.88 48.92
N LEU A 352 59.57 21.15 49.90
CA LEU A 352 60.45 20.15 50.52
C LEU A 352 59.68 19.37 51.60
N LEU A 353 58.86 18.40 51.20
CA LEU A 353 58.33 17.37 52.12
C LEU A 353 58.39 15.99 51.46
N LEU A 354 59.09 15.07 52.11
CA LEU A 354 59.41 13.73 51.62
C LEU A 354 58.16 12.83 51.49
N ALA A 355 57.98 12.22 50.33
CA ALA A 355 57.12 11.05 50.13
C ALA A 355 57.86 9.98 49.30
N ASP A 356 57.99 8.78 49.86
CA ASP A 356 58.56 7.54 49.33
C ASP A 356 59.85 7.58 48.46
N VAL A 357 60.93 7.05 49.03
CA VAL A 357 62.29 6.90 48.44
C VAL A 357 62.37 5.79 47.37
N SER A 358 61.24 5.42 46.75
CA SER A 358 61.12 4.20 45.92
C SER A 358 60.71 4.46 44.47
N LEU A 359 60.55 5.72 44.05
CA LEU A 359 59.80 6.06 42.85
C LEU A 359 60.54 7.05 41.95
N ASP A 360 61.15 6.52 40.88
CA ASP A 360 61.78 7.33 39.82
C ASP A 360 60.76 8.27 39.14
N PRO A 361 61.22 9.42 38.60
CA PRO A 361 60.35 10.38 37.94
C PRO A 361 59.69 9.78 36.70
N ARG A 362 58.36 9.77 36.68
CA ARG A 362 57.57 9.13 35.62
C ARG A 362 56.19 9.77 35.51
N LEU A 363 55.48 9.43 34.44
CA LEU A 363 54.06 9.65 34.30
C LEU A 363 53.35 8.31 34.27
N SER A 364 52.23 8.20 34.99
CA SER A 364 51.29 7.09 34.88
C SER A 364 50.00 7.60 34.26
N MET A 365 49.57 6.97 33.17
CA MET A 365 48.31 7.27 32.49
C MET A 365 47.37 6.08 32.62
N SER A 366 46.12 6.33 32.99
CA SER A 366 45.10 5.30 33.05
C SER A 366 43.76 5.77 32.49
N VAL A 367 43.01 4.81 31.92
CA VAL A 367 41.65 4.98 31.43
C VAL A 367 40.80 3.90 32.05
N VAL A 368 39.74 4.28 32.75
CA VAL A 368 38.80 3.36 33.38
C VAL A 368 37.40 3.60 32.84
N LYS A 369 36.79 2.59 32.22
CA LYS A 369 35.38 2.60 31.85
C LYS A 369 34.54 2.50 33.12
N VAL A 370 33.80 3.56 33.43
CA VAL A 370 32.90 3.64 34.57
C VAL A 370 31.65 2.78 34.28
N GLN A 371 31.20 2.04 35.29
CA GLN A 371 30.07 1.10 35.21
C GLN A 371 28.98 1.56 36.19
N ASP A 372 28.42 2.75 35.93
CA ASP A 372 27.33 3.29 36.74
C ASP A 372 26.00 2.62 36.34
N PRO A 373 25.01 2.52 37.26
CA PRO A 373 23.72 1.93 36.96
C PRO A 373 22.97 2.68 35.86
N GLU A 374 22.41 1.94 34.90
CA GLU A 374 21.58 2.50 33.83
C GLU A 374 20.09 2.37 34.15
N TYR A 375 19.33 3.46 34.09
CA TYR A 375 17.88 3.45 34.32
C TYR A 375 17.10 3.73 33.03
N SER A 376 15.90 3.13 32.91
CA SER A 376 15.02 3.39 31.77
C SER A 376 14.58 4.85 31.72
N ALA A 377 14.74 5.49 30.55
CA ALA A 377 14.30 6.86 30.31
C ALA A 377 12.81 7.07 30.64
N ASN A 378 11.95 6.11 30.29
CA ASN A 378 10.50 6.17 30.55
C ASN A 378 10.16 6.12 32.04
N SER A 379 10.93 5.37 32.83
CA SER A 379 10.75 5.27 34.28
C SER A 379 11.19 6.55 35.00
N LEU A 380 12.23 7.23 34.50
CA LEU A 380 12.67 8.51 35.07
C LEU A 380 11.82 9.70 34.61
N SER A 381 11.44 9.75 33.32
CA SER A 381 10.64 10.85 32.76
C SER A 381 9.23 10.91 33.35
N SER A 382 8.63 9.77 33.67
CA SER A 382 7.32 9.70 34.34
C SER A 382 7.34 10.15 35.81
N LEU A 383 8.51 10.11 36.47
CA LEU A 383 8.68 10.58 37.86
C LEU A 383 9.13 12.03 37.96
N LEU A 384 10.00 12.48 37.06
CA LEU A 384 10.60 13.82 37.09
C LEU A 384 9.91 14.83 36.14
N GLY A 385 9.10 14.35 35.20
CA GLY A 385 8.45 15.19 34.20
C GLY A 385 9.44 16.04 33.40
N GLY A 386 9.04 17.28 33.10
CA GLY A 386 9.83 18.24 32.31
C GLY A 386 10.98 18.93 33.06
N THR A 387 11.36 18.51 34.27
CA THR A 387 12.42 19.18 35.07
C THR A 387 13.85 18.92 34.57
N SER A 388 14.01 18.45 33.33
CA SER A 388 15.28 18.06 32.70
C SER A 388 16.26 19.21 32.41
N LYS A 389 15.97 20.43 32.86
CA LYS A 389 16.83 21.61 32.65
C LYS A 389 17.92 21.82 33.72
N SER A 390 17.95 21.03 34.80
CA SER A 390 18.92 21.17 35.90
C SER A 390 19.91 20.01 36.02
N TRP A 391 20.45 19.51 34.90
CA TRP A 391 21.39 18.39 34.88
C TRP A 391 22.86 18.86 34.80
N PRO A 392 23.84 18.07 35.30
CA PRO A 392 23.69 16.76 35.93
C PRO A 392 23.24 16.83 37.40
N LEU A 393 22.55 15.78 37.86
CA LEU A 393 22.16 15.53 39.26
C LEU A 393 22.72 14.17 39.69
N THR A 394 22.92 13.95 40.99
CA THR A 394 23.13 12.60 41.51
C THR A 394 21.82 11.82 41.61
N PHE A 395 21.86 10.49 41.66
CA PHE A 395 20.67 9.67 41.86
C PHE A 395 20.03 9.94 43.24
N LYS A 396 20.84 10.33 44.23
CA LYS A 396 20.35 10.81 45.53
C LYS A 396 19.52 12.10 45.38
N ASP A 397 19.94 13.04 44.54
CA ASP A 397 19.18 14.27 44.26
C ASP A 397 17.91 14.00 43.44
N VAL A 398 17.92 12.96 42.60
CA VAL A 398 16.72 12.45 41.90
C VAL A 398 15.71 11.92 42.90
N VAL A 399 16.13 11.06 43.84
CA VAL A 399 15.27 10.54 44.92
C VAL A 399 14.73 11.69 45.77
N ALA A 400 15.58 12.66 46.15
CA ALA A 400 15.15 13.83 46.93
C ALA A 400 14.15 14.75 46.20
N LYS A 401 14.07 14.68 44.86
CA LYS A 401 13.05 15.38 44.05
C LYS A 401 11.80 14.53 43.80
N ALA A 402 11.92 13.20 43.83
CA ALA A 402 10.83 12.27 43.61
C ALA A 402 11.10 10.96 44.37
N ASP A 403 10.60 10.84 45.61
CA ASP A 403 10.90 9.71 46.51
C ASP A 403 10.65 8.33 45.87
N ARG A 404 9.64 8.24 44.99
CA ARG A 404 9.30 7.03 44.22
C ARG A 404 10.45 6.51 43.34
N ALA A 405 11.45 7.33 43.02
CA ALA A 405 12.64 6.92 42.29
C ALA A 405 13.50 5.92 43.07
N ALA A 406 13.43 5.90 44.41
CA ALA A 406 14.13 4.93 45.24
C ALA A 406 13.68 3.48 45.03
N ALA A 407 12.50 3.27 44.42
CA ALA A 407 11.96 1.96 44.06
C ALA A 407 12.28 1.54 42.62
N LEU A 408 13.05 2.35 41.86
CA LEU A 408 13.47 1.97 40.52
C LEU A 408 14.59 0.92 40.56
N SER A 409 14.41 -0.16 39.82
CA SER A 409 15.50 -1.07 39.47
C SER A 409 16.26 -0.52 38.26
N ALA A 410 17.58 -0.56 38.31
CA ALA A 410 18.41 -0.30 37.14
C ALA A 410 18.20 -1.41 36.09
N VAL A 411 18.13 -1.02 34.82
CA VAL A 411 18.02 -1.94 33.66
C VAL A 411 19.36 -2.64 33.43
N VAL A 412 20.46 -1.93 33.67
CA VAL A 412 21.82 -2.49 33.77
C VAL A 412 22.35 -2.16 35.17
N PRO A 413 22.71 -3.16 36.00
CA PRO A 413 23.25 -2.90 37.33
C PRO A 413 24.64 -2.26 37.24
N GLY A 414 24.93 -1.34 38.16
CA GLY A 414 26.28 -0.79 38.30
C GLY A 414 27.29 -1.83 38.79
N GLY A 415 28.57 -1.58 38.54
CA GLY A 415 29.66 -2.50 38.86
C GLY A 415 31.01 -1.80 39.07
N ALA A 416 32.07 -2.60 39.22
CA ALA A 416 33.42 -2.07 39.30
C ALA A 416 33.86 -1.52 37.93
N GLY A 417 34.55 -0.38 37.92
CA GLY A 417 35.08 0.21 36.69
C GLY A 417 36.13 -0.68 36.03
N ILE A 418 36.08 -0.80 34.70
CA ILE A 418 36.96 -1.66 33.92
C ILE A 418 38.19 -0.86 33.48
N SER A 419 39.39 -1.31 33.88
CA SER A 419 40.65 -0.70 33.44
C SER A 419 40.90 -1.00 31.97
N MET A 420 40.81 0.02 31.11
CA MET A 420 41.03 -0.09 29.66
C MET A 420 42.49 0.15 29.28
N HIS A 421 43.14 1.08 29.99
CA HIS A 421 44.55 1.42 29.80
C HIS A 421 45.19 1.70 31.15
N ASN A 422 46.41 1.22 31.35
CA ASN A 422 47.27 1.61 32.46
C ASN A 422 48.73 1.44 32.02
N ALA A 423 49.47 2.54 31.87
CA ALA A 423 50.85 2.53 31.45
C ALA A 423 51.68 3.58 32.20
N ALA A 424 52.95 3.27 32.43
CA ALA A 424 53.96 4.23 32.84
C ALA A 424 54.79 4.68 31.63
N LYS A 425 55.23 5.95 31.65
CA LYS A 425 56.12 6.57 30.66
C LYS A 425 57.18 7.39 31.37
N THR A 426 58.39 7.47 30.80
CA THR A 426 59.37 8.45 31.26
C THR A 426 58.91 9.87 30.90
N TRP A 427 59.45 10.88 31.57
CA TRP A 427 59.16 12.27 31.23
C TRP A 427 59.62 12.64 29.82
N LYS A 428 60.76 12.11 29.39
CA LYS A 428 61.28 12.22 28.01
C LYS A 428 60.30 11.63 26.99
N ASP A 429 59.91 10.37 27.16
CA ASP A 429 58.97 9.70 26.24
C ASP A 429 57.65 10.47 26.11
N TYR A 430 57.13 10.97 27.24
CA TYR A 430 55.90 11.76 27.24
C TYR A 430 56.10 13.10 26.53
N GLN A 431 57.04 13.95 26.93
CA GLN A 431 57.22 15.27 26.29
C GLN A 431 57.44 15.15 24.77
N SER A 432 58.22 14.14 24.35
CA SER A 432 58.53 13.87 22.95
C SER A 432 57.37 13.25 22.14
N ASN A 433 56.45 12.49 22.75
CA ASN A 433 55.41 11.74 22.01
C ASN A 433 53.98 11.91 22.57
N ARG A 434 53.75 12.91 23.42
CA ARG A 434 52.50 13.16 24.18
C ARG A 434 51.21 13.11 23.35
N VAL A 435 51.22 13.64 22.12
CA VAL A 435 50.04 13.62 21.23
C VAL A 435 49.69 12.19 20.88
N ASP A 436 50.65 11.42 20.36
CA ASP A 436 50.49 10.02 20.01
C ASP A 436 50.14 9.17 21.24
N ILE A 437 50.75 9.44 22.40
CA ILE A 437 50.48 8.72 23.65
C ILE A 437 49.03 8.93 24.13
N VAL A 438 48.47 10.14 24.01
CA VAL A 438 47.07 10.43 24.39
C VAL A 438 46.08 9.97 23.31
N ASN A 439 46.45 10.06 22.03
CA ASN A 439 45.65 9.52 20.92
C ASN A 439 45.53 7.99 20.99
N ASN A 440 46.60 7.29 21.36
CA ASN A 440 46.64 5.82 21.52
C ASN A 440 45.94 5.32 22.81
N LEU A 441 45.19 6.17 23.51
CA LEU A 441 44.25 5.72 24.53
C LEU A 441 43.03 5.10 23.85
N GLY A 442 43.06 3.78 23.64
CA GLY A 442 41.96 3.05 23.02
C GLY A 442 40.73 2.92 23.92
N PHE A 443 39.55 3.17 23.35
CA PHE A 443 38.24 3.03 24.00
C PHE A 443 37.41 1.95 23.28
N SER A 444 37.14 0.84 23.96
CA SER A 444 36.43 -0.32 23.37
C SER A 444 34.89 -0.15 23.35
N GLY A 445 34.41 0.93 22.74
CA GLY A 445 32.99 1.19 22.51
C GLY A 445 32.37 2.32 23.33
N PHE A 446 31.06 2.49 23.20
CA PHE A 446 30.30 3.53 23.91
C PHE A 446 30.39 3.37 25.43
N GLY A 447 30.43 4.48 26.15
CA GLY A 447 30.63 4.46 27.59
C GLY A 447 31.07 5.80 28.21
N LYS A 448 31.07 5.82 29.53
CA LYS A 448 31.67 6.87 30.36
C LYS A 448 33.07 6.43 30.79
N TYR A 449 34.08 7.25 30.54
CA TYR A 449 35.49 6.94 30.79
C TYR A 449 36.12 7.98 31.70
N ARG A 450 36.72 7.52 32.80
CA ARG A 450 37.57 8.34 33.67
C ARG A 450 39.00 8.30 33.12
N LEU A 451 39.53 9.48 32.79
CA LEU A 451 40.91 9.69 32.33
C LEU A 451 41.74 10.18 33.51
N GLU A 452 42.87 9.55 33.80
CA GLU A 452 43.80 10.02 34.83
C GLU A 452 45.24 10.03 34.31
N LEU A 453 45.92 11.15 34.51
CA LEU A 453 47.37 11.28 34.39
C LEU A 453 47.92 11.66 35.76
N ASN A 454 48.80 10.83 36.30
CA ASN A 454 49.56 11.07 37.52
C ASN A 454 51.02 11.33 37.13
N ALA A 455 51.54 12.52 37.41
CA ALA A 455 52.93 12.88 37.17
C ALA A 455 53.71 12.85 38.49
N PHE A 456 54.86 12.19 38.50
CA PHE A 456 55.70 12.00 39.68
C PHE A 456 57.09 12.63 39.43
N ASP A 457 57.59 13.37 40.42
CA ASP A 457 58.99 13.80 40.51
C ASP A 457 59.67 13.14 41.73
N TYR A 458 60.91 13.55 42.07
CA TYR A 458 61.69 12.98 43.17
C TYR A 458 61.18 13.31 44.59
N SER A 459 60.14 14.14 44.71
CA SER A 459 59.67 14.74 45.96
C SER A 459 58.15 14.88 46.06
N SER A 460 57.46 14.95 44.92
CA SER A 460 56.04 15.26 44.84
C SER A 460 55.33 14.46 43.74
N SER A 461 53.99 14.53 43.74
CA SER A 461 53.20 14.08 42.59
C SER A 461 52.01 15.00 42.35
N SER A 462 51.56 15.07 41.09
CA SER A 462 50.37 15.80 40.69
C SER A 462 49.42 14.91 39.88
N LYS A 463 48.11 15.09 40.07
CA LYS A 463 47.06 14.31 39.42
C LYS A 463 46.16 15.19 38.56
N CYS A 464 46.03 14.83 37.28
CA CYS A 464 45.06 15.40 36.37
C CYS A 464 43.99 14.35 36.05
N THR A 465 42.77 14.60 36.50
CA THR A 465 41.60 13.72 36.26
C THR A 465 40.57 14.43 35.40
N GLY A 466 39.93 13.69 34.49
CA GLY A 466 38.73 14.14 33.81
C GLY A 466 37.83 12.98 33.38
N CYS A 467 36.79 13.33 32.63
CA CYS A 467 35.79 12.38 32.16
C CYS A 467 35.50 12.61 30.69
N LEU A 468 35.34 11.52 29.95
CA LEU A 468 34.97 11.45 28.54
C LEU A 468 33.78 10.50 28.39
N ALA A 469 32.65 11.02 27.94
CA ALA A 469 31.49 10.22 27.55
C ALA A 469 31.47 10.06 26.02
N ILE A 470 31.46 8.81 25.55
CA ILE A 470 31.29 8.45 24.14
C ILE A 470 29.89 7.86 24.01
N VAL A 471 29.01 8.55 23.28
CA VAL A 471 27.58 8.24 23.18
C VAL A 471 27.23 7.84 21.75
N ASP A 472 26.38 6.82 21.64
CA ASP A 472 25.82 6.36 20.37
C ASP A 472 24.80 7.37 19.83
N GLY A 473 25.03 7.91 18.64
CA GLY A 473 24.14 8.84 17.94
C GLY A 473 23.74 8.39 16.52
N TYR A 474 24.21 7.24 16.05
CA TYR A 474 23.73 6.61 14.81
C TYR A 474 22.61 5.64 15.17
N ARG A 475 21.68 5.35 14.26
CA ARG A 475 20.48 4.56 14.56
C ARG A 475 20.24 3.53 13.47
N PRO A 476 19.53 2.43 13.75
CA PRO A 476 19.46 1.31 12.81
C PRO A 476 18.70 1.70 11.55
N ARG A 477 19.31 1.50 10.37
CA ARG A 477 18.75 1.90 9.06
C ARG A 477 18.41 0.69 8.22
N ALA A 478 17.23 0.65 7.60
CA ALA A 478 16.88 -0.43 6.69
C ALA A 478 17.79 -0.42 5.46
N THR A 479 18.33 -1.59 5.08
CA THR A 479 19.07 -1.75 3.82
C THR A 479 18.16 -1.95 2.61
N THR A 480 16.90 -2.30 2.85
CA THR A 480 15.86 -2.52 1.84
C THR A 480 14.70 -1.52 2.01
N LYS A 481 13.77 -1.50 1.05
CA LYS A 481 12.61 -0.60 1.08
C LYS A 481 11.41 -1.31 1.72
N CYS A 482 10.60 -0.54 2.45
CA CYS A 482 9.28 -1.00 2.89
C CYS A 482 8.44 -1.40 1.66
N PRO A 483 7.84 -2.60 1.62
CA PRO A 483 7.06 -3.06 0.48
C PRO A 483 5.77 -2.25 0.30
N SER A 484 5.36 -2.09 -0.96
CA SER A 484 4.08 -1.48 -1.32
C SER A 484 3.03 -2.55 -1.62
N SER A 485 1.80 -2.31 -1.16
CA SER A 485 0.64 -3.13 -1.48
C SER A 485 0.32 -3.10 -2.98
N PHE A 486 -0.34 -4.14 -3.48
CA PHE A 486 -0.87 -4.20 -4.84
C PHE A 486 -2.40 -4.12 -4.87
N THR A 487 -2.92 -3.69 -6.02
CA THR A 487 -4.34 -3.53 -6.35
C THR A 487 -4.61 -4.15 -7.71
N ASP A 488 -5.81 -4.69 -7.95
CA ASP A 488 -6.22 -5.08 -9.29
C ASP A 488 -6.56 -3.80 -10.07
N SER A 489 -5.68 -3.39 -10.97
CA SER A 489 -5.77 -2.09 -11.66
C SER A 489 -6.90 -2.08 -12.70
N ILE A 490 -7.91 -1.24 -12.50
CA ILE A 490 -8.89 -0.86 -13.53
C ILE A 490 -8.75 0.65 -13.81
N SER A 491 -8.54 1.00 -15.07
CA SER A 491 -8.57 2.38 -15.56
C SER A 491 -10.00 2.88 -15.71
N SER A 492 -10.56 3.53 -14.68
CA SER A 492 -11.76 4.37 -14.82
C SER A 492 -11.79 5.49 -13.78
N ASN A 493 -12.33 6.66 -14.16
CA ASN A 493 -12.27 7.90 -13.37
C ASN A 493 -13.28 7.97 -12.21
N THR A 494 -13.31 6.97 -11.32
CA THR A 494 -13.99 7.08 -10.02
C THR A 494 -13.16 6.43 -8.92
N ALA A 495 -12.99 7.13 -7.79
CA ALA A 495 -12.15 6.69 -6.68
C ALA A 495 -12.80 5.53 -5.91
N SER A 496 -12.59 4.31 -6.39
CA SER A 496 -12.83 3.07 -5.64
C SER A 496 -11.62 2.16 -5.88
N ILE A 497 -10.77 2.04 -4.84
CA ILE A 497 -9.59 1.19 -4.90
C ILE A 497 -10.07 -0.26 -4.97
N THR A 498 -9.91 -0.91 -6.12
CA THR A 498 -10.19 -2.33 -6.29
C THR A 498 -9.18 -3.14 -5.49
N LEU A 499 -9.65 -3.70 -4.38
CA LEU A 499 -8.92 -4.71 -3.62
C LEU A 499 -8.61 -5.90 -4.53
N PRO A 500 -7.39 -6.48 -4.48
CA PRO A 500 -7.09 -7.66 -5.26
C PRO A 500 -7.99 -8.85 -4.96
N THR A 501 -8.38 -9.52 -6.01
CA THR A 501 -9.19 -10.73 -5.96
C THR A 501 -8.46 -11.87 -5.28
N LEU A 502 -9.11 -12.58 -4.35
CA LEU A 502 -8.56 -13.73 -3.64
C LEU A 502 -8.41 -14.94 -4.58
N THR A 503 -7.22 -15.08 -5.14
CA THR A 503 -6.74 -16.25 -5.90
C THR A 503 -5.49 -16.84 -5.24
N MET A 504 -5.08 -18.06 -5.63
CA MET A 504 -3.81 -18.65 -5.17
C MET A 504 -2.62 -17.70 -5.46
N ASP A 505 -2.49 -17.23 -6.71
CA ASP A 505 -1.44 -16.31 -7.13
C ASP A 505 -1.44 -14.99 -6.32
N SER A 506 -2.62 -14.47 -5.97
CA SER A 506 -2.74 -13.27 -5.14
C SER A 506 -2.27 -13.49 -3.70
N MET A 507 -2.52 -14.68 -3.14
CA MET A 507 -2.09 -15.06 -1.79
C MET A 507 -0.58 -15.24 -1.75
N ASP A 508 -0.02 -15.95 -2.72
CA ASP A 508 1.43 -16.16 -2.83
C ASP A 508 2.17 -14.82 -3.05
N LYS A 509 1.64 -13.93 -3.91
CA LYS A 509 2.16 -12.58 -4.10
C LYS A 509 2.09 -11.73 -2.82
N ALA A 510 0.98 -11.81 -2.07
CA ALA A 510 0.84 -11.11 -0.80
C ALA A 510 1.79 -11.67 0.27
N ASN A 511 2.04 -12.98 0.28
CA ASN A 511 3.03 -13.61 1.16
C ASN A 511 4.46 -13.16 0.83
N GLY A 512 4.81 -13.07 -0.46
CA GLY A 512 6.11 -12.54 -0.91
C GLY A 512 6.34 -11.06 -0.52
N LEU A 513 5.27 -10.26 -0.33
CA LEU A 513 5.38 -8.90 0.22
C LEU A 513 5.59 -8.92 1.74
N ILE A 514 5.04 -9.90 2.47
CA ILE A 514 5.32 -10.12 3.91
C ILE A 514 6.79 -10.56 4.12
N GLU A 515 7.35 -11.34 3.19
CA GLU A 515 8.78 -11.70 3.19
C GLU A 515 9.68 -10.48 2.92
N GLN A 516 9.30 -9.61 1.97
CA GLN A 516 9.98 -8.32 1.75
C GLN A 516 9.90 -7.41 2.98
N TYR A 517 8.75 -7.37 3.66
CA TYR A 517 8.61 -6.64 4.94
C TYR A 517 9.55 -7.19 6.00
N SER A 518 9.59 -8.52 6.16
CA SER A 518 10.49 -9.18 7.12
C SER A 518 11.95 -8.85 6.81
N THR A 519 12.31 -8.81 5.52
CA THR A 519 13.63 -8.38 5.06
C THR A 519 13.93 -6.91 5.42
N PHE A 520 12.98 -5.98 5.36
CA PHE A 520 13.15 -4.60 5.84
C PHE A 520 13.45 -4.54 7.35
N VAL A 521 12.79 -5.41 8.12
CA VAL A 521 12.89 -5.41 9.58
C VAL A 521 14.19 -6.04 10.09
N ASP A 522 14.67 -7.07 9.42
CA ASP A 522 15.84 -7.86 9.86
C ASP A 522 17.15 -7.45 9.13
N SER A 523 17.11 -7.06 7.85
CA SER A 523 18.29 -6.61 7.08
C SER A 523 18.57 -5.12 7.32
N VAL A 524 19.14 -4.83 8.48
CA VAL A 524 19.34 -3.46 8.99
C VAL A 524 20.81 -3.17 9.20
N ASP A 525 21.24 -1.99 8.76
CA ASP A 525 22.59 -1.48 8.96
C ASP A 525 22.70 -0.71 10.29
N ASN A 526 23.77 -0.95 11.04
CA ASN A 526 23.99 -0.36 12.36
C ASN A 526 25.49 -0.41 12.75
N ASP A 527 25.85 0.24 13.86
CA ASP A 527 27.21 0.24 14.40
C ASP A 527 27.66 -1.12 14.93
N ALA A 528 28.95 -1.43 14.73
CA ALA A 528 29.60 -2.61 15.28
C ALA A 528 29.59 -2.67 16.83
N CYS A 529 29.31 -1.54 17.50
CA CYS A 529 29.15 -1.51 18.96
C CYS A 529 27.75 -1.94 19.45
N SER A 530 26.73 -1.99 18.58
CA SER A 530 25.32 -2.12 18.97
C SER A 530 24.73 -3.50 18.61
N ILE A 531 25.58 -4.54 18.69
CA ILE A 531 25.24 -5.94 18.40
C ILE A 531 24.14 -6.43 19.36
N ASN A 532 23.09 -7.06 18.82
CA ASN A 532 21.93 -7.59 19.55
C ASN A 532 21.17 -6.57 20.42
N ASN A 533 21.37 -5.28 20.18
CA ASN A 533 20.86 -4.21 21.04
C ASN A 533 19.50 -3.63 20.59
N ARG A 534 18.82 -4.32 19.66
CA ARG A 534 17.58 -3.88 19.01
C ARG A 534 16.38 -3.93 19.96
N CYS A 535 15.45 -2.99 19.79
CA CYS A 535 14.23 -2.87 20.58
C CYS A 535 13.04 -2.38 19.74
N ASP A 536 12.98 -2.81 18.47
CA ASP A 536 12.00 -2.37 17.48
C ASP A 536 10.56 -2.40 18.01
N LEU A 537 9.80 -1.35 17.74
CA LEU A 537 8.35 -1.36 17.97
C LEU A 537 7.68 -2.05 16.79
N ARG A 538 7.38 -3.34 16.93
CA ARG A 538 6.70 -4.18 15.92
C ARG A 538 5.26 -4.44 16.33
N GLN A 539 4.29 -4.20 15.45
CA GLN A 539 2.87 -4.51 15.67
C GLN A 539 2.26 -5.16 14.44
N PHE A 540 1.32 -6.07 14.65
CA PHE A 540 0.60 -6.77 13.60
C PHE A 540 -0.91 -6.75 13.90
N TYR A 541 -1.67 -6.37 12.89
CA TYR A 541 -3.12 -6.28 12.92
C TYR A 541 -3.71 -7.10 11.78
N LYS A 542 -4.76 -7.86 12.08
CA LYS A 542 -5.51 -8.63 11.09
C LYS A 542 -6.99 -8.28 11.18
N GLN A 543 -7.62 -8.05 10.04
CA GLN A 543 -9.07 -8.06 9.87
C GLN A 543 -9.38 -9.32 9.06
N ASN A 544 -10.10 -10.27 9.65
CA ASN A 544 -10.46 -11.51 8.99
C ASN A 544 -11.77 -11.39 8.20
N PHE A 545 -12.10 -12.43 7.43
CA PHE A 545 -13.36 -12.53 6.71
C PHE A 545 -14.56 -12.31 7.66
N PHE A 546 -15.55 -11.54 7.22
CA PHE A 546 -16.74 -11.17 8.00
C PHE A 546 -16.48 -10.29 9.24
N GLU A 547 -15.24 -9.86 9.50
CA GLU A 547 -14.89 -8.88 10.54
C GLU A 547 -14.95 -7.46 9.99
N ARG A 548 -15.33 -6.48 10.82
CA ARG A 548 -15.45 -5.05 10.44
C ARG A 548 -14.33 -4.17 11.00
N LYS A 549 -13.40 -4.75 11.76
CA LYS A 549 -12.32 -4.03 12.46
C LYS A 549 -11.07 -4.89 12.47
N TYR A 550 -9.92 -4.23 12.47
CA TYR A 550 -8.65 -4.84 12.80
C TYR A 550 -8.60 -5.27 14.27
N THR A 551 -8.05 -6.45 14.52
CA THR A 551 -7.66 -6.95 15.84
C THR A 551 -6.14 -7.08 15.87
N GLU A 552 -5.49 -6.73 16.98
CA GLU A 552 -4.04 -6.89 17.17
C GLU A 552 -3.71 -8.37 17.44
N TYR A 553 -2.63 -8.87 16.84
CA TYR A 553 -2.14 -10.24 17.00
C TYR A 553 -0.62 -10.22 17.26
N PRO A 554 -0.07 -11.28 17.90
CA PRO A 554 1.37 -11.47 18.04
C PRO A 554 2.11 -11.36 16.69
N HIS A 555 3.18 -10.55 16.63
CA HIS A 555 3.85 -10.17 15.38
C HIS A 555 4.46 -11.37 14.62
N ASP A 556 4.88 -12.42 15.32
CA ASP A 556 5.34 -13.69 14.74
C ASP A 556 4.30 -14.33 13.79
N GLN A 557 3.00 -14.13 14.06
CA GLN A 557 1.91 -14.62 13.23
C GLN A 557 1.71 -13.83 11.92
N SER A 558 2.40 -12.70 11.72
CA SER A 558 2.31 -11.93 10.47
C SER A 558 2.78 -12.76 9.26
N SER A 559 3.83 -13.55 9.45
CA SER A 559 4.44 -14.45 8.45
C SER A 559 3.46 -15.42 7.78
N VAL A 560 2.37 -15.79 8.46
CA VAL A 560 1.35 -16.73 7.95
C VAL A 560 0.04 -16.04 7.56
N CYS A 561 -0.01 -14.69 7.55
CA CYS A 561 -1.28 -13.98 7.37
C CYS A 561 -1.94 -14.26 6.01
N PHE A 562 -1.15 -14.47 4.94
CA PHE A 562 -1.64 -14.89 3.62
C PHE A 562 -1.30 -16.35 3.25
N ASN A 563 -0.96 -17.20 4.23
CA ASN A 563 -0.76 -18.62 3.97
C ASN A 563 -2.04 -19.26 3.40
N SER A 564 -1.98 -19.74 2.15
CA SER A 564 -3.17 -20.18 1.39
C SER A 564 -4.05 -21.20 2.13
N LYS A 565 -3.46 -22.16 2.84
CA LYS A 565 -4.20 -23.16 3.63
C LYS A 565 -4.94 -22.54 4.81
N LEU A 566 -4.34 -21.59 5.52
CA LEU A 566 -4.98 -20.89 6.64
C LEU A 566 -6.03 -19.88 6.15
N VAL A 567 -5.76 -19.17 5.06
CA VAL A 567 -6.72 -18.20 4.49
C VAL A 567 -7.97 -18.91 3.98
N LEU A 568 -7.84 -19.98 3.19
CA LEU A 568 -8.98 -20.77 2.74
C LEU A 568 -9.66 -21.49 3.92
N GLY A 569 -8.90 -21.91 4.93
CA GLY A 569 -9.42 -22.47 6.17
C GLY A 569 -10.32 -21.49 6.94
N ASP A 570 -9.87 -20.26 7.15
CA ASP A 570 -10.61 -19.20 7.84
C ASP A 570 -11.88 -18.78 7.06
N LEU A 571 -11.84 -18.77 5.73
CA LEU A 571 -13.01 -18.47 4.89
C LEU A 571 -14.03 -19.62 4.88
N LEU A 572 -13.60 -20.83 4.52
CA LEU A 572 -14.51 -21.95 4.21
C LEU A 572 -15.05 -22.66 5.45
N ASN A 573 -14.29 -22.70 6.56
CA ASN A 573 -14.78 -23.27 7.82
C ASN A 573 -15.60 -22.27 8.66
N SER A 574 -15.65 -20.99 8.26
CA SER A 574 -16.49 -20.00 8.93
C SER A 574 -17.97 -20.39 8.84
N ALA A 575 -18.62 -20.54 9.99
CA ALA A 575 -20.06 -20.74 10.05
C ALA A 575 -20.85 -19.60 9.36
N ARG A 576 -20.28 -18.38 9.31
CA ARG A 576 -20.88 -17.24 8.61
C ARG A 576 -20.88 -17.41 7.09
N ALA A 577 -19.87 -18.06 6.51
CA ALA A 577 -19.80 -18.31 5.07
C ALA A 577 -20.93 -19.24 4.57
N LYS A 578 -21.51 -20.03 5.49
CA LYS A 578 -22.58 -21.02 5.25
C LYS A 578 -23.99 -20.52 5.55
N VAL A 579 -24.15 -19.26 5.99
CA VAL A 579 -25.47 -18.67 6.24
C VAL A 579 -26.07 -18.27 4.89
N ASN A 580 -27.34 -18.59 4.62
CA ASN A 580 -28.02 -18.12 3.42
C ASN A 580 -28.14 -16.58 3.44
N PRO A 581 -27.46 -15.83 2.55
CA PRO A 581 -27.48 -14.36 2.55
C PRO A 581 -28.81 -13.78 2.05
N LEU A 582 -29.68 -14.62 1.48
CA LEU A 582 -30.95 -14.23 0.85
C LEU A 582 -32.13 -14.36 1.81
N LYS A 583 -31.91 -14.85 3.03
CA LYS A 583 -32.96 -15.14 4.02
C LYS A 583 -33.01 -14.06 5.10
N GLY A 584 -34.16 -13.41 5.24
CA GLY A 584 -34.44 -12.41 6.27
C GLY A 584 -34.64 -13.02 7.66
N SER A 585 -34.72 -12.16 8.68
CA SER A 585 -34.97 -12.56 10.07
C SER A 585 -36.34 -13.18 10.30
N ASP A 586 -37.31 -12.88 9.45
CA ASP A 586 -38.64 -13.52 9.40
C ASP A 586 -38.65 -14.87 8.63
N GLY A 587 -37.48 -15.29 8.12
CA GLY A 587 -37.30 -16.50 7.33
C GLY A 587 -37.70 -16.39 5.85
N ARG A 588 -38.17 -15.22 5.38
CA ARG A 588 -38.56 -14.98 3.98
C ARG A 588 -37.36 -14.55 3.13
N CYS A 589 -37.56 -14.37 1.82
CA CYS A 589 -36.53 -13.82 0.95
C CYS A 589 -36.31 -12.33 1.20
N LEU A 590 -35.05 -11.89 1.19
CA LEU A 590 -34.70 -10.48 1.20
C LEU A 590 -34.94 -9.84 -0.17
N ASP A 591 -36.00 -9.03 -0.24
CA ASP A 591 -36.41 -8.29 -1.43
C ASP A 591 -35.57 -7.00 -1.64
N VAL A 592 -34.24 -7.18 -1.72
CA VAL A 592 -33.26 -6.11 -1.92
C VAL A 592 -32.32 -6.44 -3.07
N GLN A 593 -31.80 -5.42 -3.76
CA GLN A 593 -30.94 -5.62 -4.93
C GLN A 593 -29.63 -6.32 -4.56
N THR A 594 -28.91 -5.80 -3.55
CA THR A 594 -27.62 -6.31 -3.06
C THR A 594 -27.74 -6.81 -1.61
N PRO A 595 -28.10 -8.09 -1.40
CA PRO A 595 -28.22 -8.68 -0.06
C PRO A 595 -26.89 -8.82 0.69
N VAL A 596 -25.74 -8.79 -0.02
CA VAL A 596 -24.40 -8.91 0.57
C VAL A 596 -23.62 -7.60 0.38
N PRO A 597 -23.06 -7.02 1.45
CA PRO A 597 -22.17 -5.86 1.35
C PRO A 597 -20.88 -6.17 0.58
N VAL A 598 -20.47 -5.23 -0.29
CA VAL A 598 -19.18 -5.30 -1.01
C VAL A 598 -18.03 -5.38 -0.01
N GLY A 599 -17.06 -6.26 -0.26
CA GLY A 599 -15.89 -6.44 0.62
C GLY A 599 -16.15 -7.18 1.94
N GLN A 600 -17.34 -7.76 2.15
CA GLN A 600 -17.62 -8.54 3.38
C GLN A 600 -16.65 -9.72 3.56
N CYS A 601 -16.24 -10.36 2.46
CA CYS A 601 -15.21 -11.41 2.44
C CYS A 601 -13.82 -10.86 2.10
N SER A 602 -13.45 -9.70 2.66
CA SER A 602 -12.07 -9.24 2.67
C SER A 602 -11.30 -9.80 3.87
N ARG A 603 -10.03 -10.14 3.64
CA ARG A 603 -9.02 -10.36 4.69
C ARG A 603 -7.89 -9.36 4.49
N CYS A 604 -7.57 -8.62 5.54
CA CYS A 604 -6.51 -7.62 5.53
C CYS A 604 -5.47 -7.89 6.62
N CYS A 605 -4.21 -7.67 6.27
CA CYS A 605 -3.04 -7.85 7.13
C CYS A 605 -2.25 -6.54 7.12
N LYS A 606 -2.16 -5.90 8.28
CA LYS A 606 -1.46 -4.62 8.49
C LYS A 606 -0.32 -4.80 9.47
N MET A 607 0.87 -4.39 9.10
CA MET A 607 2.10 -4.60 9.84
C MET A 607 2.86 -3.28 9.95
N THR A 608 3.21 -2.88 11.17
CA THR A 608 3.91 -1.61 11.44
C THR A 608 5.16 -1.87 12.28
N THR A 609 6.32 -1.47 11.76
CA THR A 609 7.60 -1.55 12.48
C THR A 609 8.28 -0.19 12.46
N ALA A 610 8.75 0.27 13.62
CA ALA A 610 9.78 1.29 13.73
C ALA A 610 11.09 0.63 14.16
N LEU A 611 12.15 0.79 13.38
CA LEU A 611 13.48 0.26 13.71
C LEU A 611 14.05 1.05 14.89
N ARG A 612 14.47 0.35 15.94
CA ARG A 612 14.96 0.97 17.18
C ARG A 612 16.04 0.14 17.84
N GLU A 613 16.85 0.79 18.65
CA GLU A 613 17.81 0.14 19.54
C GLU A 613 17.80 0.78 20.93
N TYR A 614 18.31 0.03 21.90
CA TYR A 614 18.66 0.60 23.17
C TYR A 614 19.96 1.38 23.08
N TRP A 615 19.97 2.63 23.49
CA TRP A 615 21.20 3.42 23.60
C TRP A 615 21.26 4.12 24.96
N THR A 616 22.47 4.38 25.45
CA THR A 616 22.68 4.97 26.78
C THR A 616 23.26 6.38 26.65
N ASP A 617 22.58 7.38 27.21
CA ASP A 617 23.08 8.76 27.31
C ASP A 617 24.10 8.86 28.46
N TYR A 618 25.32 8.41 28.19
CA TYR A 618 26.45 8.50 29.12
C TYR A 618 26.78 9.96 29.42
N ARG A 619 26.80 10.33 30.70
CA ARG A 619 27.06 11.72 31.12
C ARG A 619 28.09 11.82 32.23
N CYS A 620 29.07 12.69 32.00
CA CYS A 620 30.05 13.06 32.99
C CYS A 620 29.42 13.93 34.08
N GLY A 621 29.64 13.56 35.35
CA GLY A 621 29.11 14.27 36.52
C GLY A 621 27.82 13.70 37.11
N SER A 622 27.23 12.64 36.52
CA SER A 622 26.21 11.80 37.16
C SER A 622 26.78 10.45 37.59
N ASP A 623 26.24 9.92 38.68
CA ASP A 623 26.48 8.58 39.28
C ASP A 623 25.49 7.51 38.74
N TYR A 624 24.77 7.84 37.67
CA TYR A 624 23.90 6.96 36.90
C TYR A 624 23.82 7.46 35.46
N ASP A 625 23.45 6.56 34.54
CA ASP A 625 23.21 6.88 33.14
C ASP A 625 21.77 6.47 32.73
N VAL A 626 21.31 6.93 31.57
CA VAL A 626 19.90 6.76 31.15
C VAL A 626 19.83 6.02 29.82
N ARG A 627 19.11 4.90 29.83
CA ARG A 627 18.91 4.02 28.68
C ARG A 627 17.57 4.31 28.01
N TYR A 628 17.65 4.64 26.72
CA TYR A 628 16.53 4.92 25.83
C TYR A 628 16.24 3.71 24.93
N CYS A 629 15.10 3.69 24.24
CA CYS A 629 14.76 2.70 23.21
C CYS A 629 14.13 3.42 22.01
N ASP A 630 14.99 3.97 21.16
CA ASP A 630 14.64 4.94 20.14
C ASP A 630 15.26 4.58 18.78
N GLY A 631 14.86 5.29 17.75
CA GLY A 631 15.37 5.17 16.39
C GLY A 631 14.94 6.36 15.54
N ASP A 632 15.43 6.41 14.32
CA ASP A 632 15.13 7.48 13.38
C ASP A 632 13.65 7.47 12.98
N SER A 633 12.99 8.64 13.00
CA SER A 633 11.58 8.78 12.59
C SER A 633 11.30 8.42 11.13
N THR A 634 12.34 8.33 10.29
CA THR A 634 12.26 7.90 8.89
C THR A 634 12.42 6.39 8.71
N GLN A 635 12.93 5.68 9.72
CA GLN A 635 13.21 4.24 9.68
C GLN A 635 12.00 3.44 10.17
N THR A 636 10.87 3.69 9.51
CA THR A 636 9.57 3.06 9.80
C THR A 636 9.00 2.43 8.55
N CYS A 637 8.34 1.28 8.70
CA CYS A 637 7.60 0.62 7.63
C CYS A 637 6.18 0.29 8.08
N THR A 638 5.20 0.77 7.32
CA THR A 638 3.78 0.41 7.44
C THR A 638 3.37 -0.28 6.15
N PHE A 639 3.03 -1.55 6.23
CA PHE A 639 2.56 -2.36 5.11
C PHE A 639 1.12 -2.82 5.41
N GLU A 640 0.23 -2.71 4.44
CA GLU A 640 -1.18 -3.11 4.57
C GLU A 640 -1.69 -3.71 3.27
N GLN A 641 -1.83 -5.03 3.22
CA GLN A 641 -2.41 -5.73 2.08
C GLN A 641 -3.77 -6.30 2.46
N CYS A 642 -4.73 -6.22 1.53
CA CYS A 642 -6.03 -6.86 1.61
C CYS A 642 -6.22 -7.77 0.39
N LEU A 643 -6.94 -8.87 0.56
CA LEU A 643 -7.46 -9.70 -0.53
C LEU A 643 -8.97 -9.90 -0.33
N VAL A 644 -9.76 -9.89 -1.40
CA VAL A 644 -11.23 -10.03 -1.35
C VAL A 644 -11.73 -11.24 -2.13
N ALA A 645 -12.49 -12.12 -1.47
CA ALA A 645 -13.29 -13.12 -2.18
C ALA A 645 -14.60 -12.47 -2.64
N ASN A 646 -14.93 -12.67 -3.92
CA ASN A 646 -16.21 -12.29 -4.52
C ASN A 646 -17.02 -13.58 -4.77
N GLY A 647 -18.32 -13.47 -5.07
CA GLY A 647 -19.17 -14.65 -5.26
C GLY A 647 -18.74 -15.51 -6.47
N ASP A 648 -18.46 -14.85 -7.59
CA ASP A 648 -17.96 -15.44 -8.85
C ASP A 648 -16.56 -16.03 -8.73
N THR A 649 -15.74 -15.53 -7.80
CA THR A 649 -14.39 -16.06 -7.56
C THR A 649 -14.39 -17.19 -6.53
N LEU A 650 -15.37 -17.22 -5.62
CA LEU A 650 -15.57 -18.30 -4.65
C LEU A 650 -16.23 -19.55 -5.27
N ALA A 651 -17.18 -19.37 -6.18
CA ALA A 651 -17.95 -20.47 -6.77
C ALA A 651 -18.19 -20.27 -8.27
N THR A 652 -18.41 -21.38 -8.98
CA THR A 652 -18.92 -21.41 -10.35
C THR A 652 -20.30 -22.05 -10.34
N VAL A 653 -21.25 -21.45 -11.08
CA VAL A 653 -22.61 -21.96 -11.23
C VAL A 653 -23.07 -21.96 -12.68
N THR A 654 -23.99 -22.86 -13.00
CA THR A 654 -24.78 -22.83 -14.24
C THR A 654 -26.25 -22.99 -13.91
N ALA A 655 -27.11 -22.38 -14.74
CA ALA A 655 -28.53 -22.70 -14.83
C ALA A 655 -28.89 -22.84 -16.31
N GLN A 656 -29.70 -23.83 -16.66
CA GLN A 656 -30.05 -24.18 -18.03
C GLN A 656 -31.40 -24.92 -18.09
N ILE A 657 -32.16 -24.70 -19.17
CA ILE A 657 -33.46 -25.35 -19.39
C ILE A 657 -33.24 -26.86 -19.49
N LYS A 658 -34.11 -27.66 -18.86
CA LYS A 658 -33.97 -29.13 -18.90
C LYS A 658 -34.07 -29.67 -20.34
N PRO A 659 -33.29 -30.69 -20.73
CA PRO A 659 -33.36 -31.27 -22.06
C PRO A 659 -34.76 -31.75 -22.49
N SER A 660 -35.56 -32.29 -21.56
CA SER A 660 -36.96 -32.67 -21.82
C SER A 660 -37.85 -31.45 -22.09
N VAL A 661 -37.63 -30.34 -21.38
CA VAL A 661 -38.38 -29.08 -21.51
C VAL A 661 -38.05 -28.38 -22.83
N VAL A 662 -36.79 -28.46 -23.28
CA VAL A 662 -36.37 -28.03 -24.62
C VAL A 662 -37.08 -28.88 -25.68
N ALA A 663 -37.03 -30.21 -25.59
CA ALA A 663 -37.69 -31.11 -26.55
C ALA A 663 -39.22 -30.94 -26.62
N ASP A 664 -39.88 -30.56 -25.52
CA ASP A 664 -41.31 -30.22 -25.54
C ASP A 664 -41.58 -28.83 -26.16
N SER A 665 -40.68 -27.87 -25.95
CA SER A 665 -40.76 -26.55 -26.59
C SER A 665 -40.54 -26.65 -28.11
N GLU A 666 -39.62 -27.52 -28.55
CA GLU A 666 -39.37 -27.84 -29.97
C GLU A 666 -40.63 -28.30 -30.69
N LYS A 667 -41.43 -29.18 -30.07
CA LYS A 667 -42.71 -29.67 -30.62
C LYS A 667 -43.73 -28.54 -30.83
N VAL A 668 -43.86 -27.66 -29.84
CA VAL A 668 -44.74 -26.48 -29.90
C VAL A 668 -44.33 -25.56 -31.06
N MET A 669 -43.03 -25.23 -31.17
CA MET A 669 -42.54 -24.28 -32.17
C MET A 669 -42.56 -24.82 -33.61
N GLN A 670 -42.28 -26.12 -33.79
CA GLN A 670 -42.49 -26.80 -35.07
C GLN A 670 -43.95 -26.67 -35.55
N SER A 671 -44.90 -26.65 -34.62
CA SER A 671 -46.34 -26.61 -34.91
C SER A 671 -46.87 -25.20 -35.21
N LEU A 672 -46.12 -24.16 -34.84
CA LEU A 672 -46.36 -22.76 -35.20
C LEU A 672 -45.66 -22.35 -36.52
N ASN A 673 -44.92 -23.26 -37.16
CA ASN A 673 -44.03 -22.97 -38.30
C ASN A 673 -42.97 -21.88 -38.01
N GLN A 674 -42.58 -21.70 -36.73
CA GLN A 674 -41.59 -20.71 -36.31
C GLN A 674 -40.21 -21.35 -36.07
N THR A 675 -39.16 -20.76 -36.64
CA THR A 675 -37.79 -21.30 -36.61
C THR A 675 -36.78 -20.47 -35.80
N ALA A 676 -37.22 -19.37 -35.17
CA ALA A 676 -36.34 -18.29 -34.69
C ALA A 676 -36.16 -18.18 -33.16
N TYR A 677 -36.59 -19.18 -32.38
CA TYR A 677 -36.57 -19.12 -30.91
C TYR A 677 -35.26 -19.66 -30.30
N GLN A 678 -34.96 -19.25 -29.06
CA GLN A 678 -33.73 -19.61 -28.36
C GLN A 678 -33.95 -20.74 -27.35
N THR A 679 -33.63 -21.98 -27.74
CA THR A 679 -33.69 -23.19 -26.88
C THR A 679 -32.93 -23.08 -25.55
N ALA A 680 -31.96 -22.16 -25.44
CA ALA A 680 -31.21 -21.89 -24.22
C ALA A 680 -31.91 -20.95 -23.22
N LYS A 681 -32.97 -20.23 -23.63
CA LYS A 681 -33.64 -19.19 -22.82
C LYS A 681 -35.16 -19.25 -22.81
N GLN A 682 -35.79 -19.74 -23.87
CA GLN A 682 -37.25 -19.71 -24.03
C GLN A 682 -37.85 -21.11 -23.81
N ILE A 683 -38.92 -21.15 -23.02
CA ILE A 683 -39.72 -22.33 -22.71
C ILE A 683 -41.10 -22.09 -23.31
N HIS A 684 -41.43 -22.80 -24.38
CA HIS A 684 -42.73 -22.67 -25.02
C HIS A 684 -43.71 -23.70 -24.47
N ARG A 685 -44.92 -23.26 -24.11
CA ARG A 685 -45.99 -24.09 -23.57
C ARG A 685 -47.30 -23.78 -24.26
N MET A 686 -48.10 -24.83 -24.46
CA MET A 686 -49.46 -24.71 -24.97
C MET A 686 -50.45 -24.60 -23.81
N LEU A 687 -51.46 -23.75 -23.97
CA LEU A 687 -52.66 -23.69 -23.14
C LEU A 687 -53.84 -24.34 -23.87
N GLY A 688 -54.68 -25.04 -23.11
CA GLY A 688 -55.84 -25.77 -23.62
C GLY A 688 -57.10 -24.93 -23.80
N CYS A 689 -56.95 -23.63 -24.08
CA CYS A 689 -58.05 -22.68 -24.20
C CYS A 689 -57.76 -21.62 -25.28
N THR A 690 -58.77 -20.83 -25.64
CA THR A 690 -58.74 -19.93 -26.81
C THR A 690 -58.47 -18.47 -26.47
N SER A 691 -58.42 -18.11 -25.19
CA SER A 691 -58.09 -16.76 -24.72
C SER A 691 -57.26 -16.78 -23.44
N PHE A 692 -56.30 -15.85 -23.29
CA PHE A 692 -55.59 -15.70 -22.01
C PHE A 692 -56.57 -15.25 -20.92
N TYR A 693 -56.42 -15.81 -19.72
CA TYR A 693 -57.32 -15.59 -18.58
C TYR A 693 -58.80 -16.00 -18.82
N GLY A 694 -59.08 -16.78 -19.87
CA GLY A 694 -60.41 -17.34 -20.13
C GLY A 694 -60.79 -18.48 -19.18
N ASP A 695 -62.05 -18.90 -19.26
CA ASP A 695 -62.62 -20.06 -18.55
C ASP A 695 -62.92 -21.24 -19.49
N ASP A 696 -62.60 -21.12 -20.78
CA ASP A 696 -62.91 -22.08 -21.85
C ASP A 696 -61.95 -23.29 -21.93
N GLY A 697 -61.18 -23.55 -20.87
CA GLY A 697 -60.26 -24.68 -20.78
C GLY A 697 -59.19 -24.48 -19.70
N VAL A 698 -58.00 -25.07 -19.91
CA VAL A 698 -56.84 -24.88 -19.02
C VAL A 698 -56.00 -23.70 -19.54
N CYS A 699 -56.29 -22.50 -19.03
CA CYS A 699 -55.61 -21.24 -19.38
C CYS A 699 -54.39 -20.89 -18.53
N GLU A 700 -53.86 -21.83 -17.74
CA GLU A 700 -52.69 -21.62 -16.89
C GLU A 700 -51.70 -22.78 -17.05
N HIS A 701 -50.41 -22.47 -17.17
CA HIS A 701 -49.35 -23.48 -17.02
C HIS A 701 -48.90 -23.54 -15.56
N LYS A 702 -48.86 -24.74 -14.97
CA LYS A 702 -48.42 -24.97 -13.59
C LYS A 702 -47.23 -25.90 -13.55
N ALA A 703 -46.11 -25.40 -13.02
CA ALA A 703 -44.85 -26.14 -12.93
C ALA A 703 -43.99 -25.61 -11.78
N LYS A 704 -43.13 -26.43 -11.20
CA LYS A 704 -42.07 -25.94 -10.32
C LYS A 704 -40.91 -25.41 -11.16
N LEU A 705 -40.17 -24.44 -10.63
CA LEU A 705 -38.96 -23.97 -11.30
C LEU A 705 -37.89 -25.09 -11.39
N SER A 706 -37.84 -26.03 -10.43
CA SER A 706 -37.04 -27.26 -10.52
C SER A 706 -37.36 -28.15 -11.71
N ASP A 707 -38.58 -28.07 -12.26
CA ASP A 707 -39.02 -28.95 -13.35
C ASP A 707 -38.67 -28.34 -14.71
N LEU A 708 -38.46 -27.02 -14.74
CA LEU A 708 -38.12 -26.22 -15.91
C LEU A 708 -36.60 -26.05 -16.09
N VAL A 709 -35.87 -25.78 -15.00
CA VAL A 709 -34.46 -25.36 -15.02
C VAL A 709 -33.61 -26.27 -14.13
N ASP A 710 -32.55 -26.84 -14.71
CA ASP A 710 -31.48 -27.53 -13.98
C ASP A 710 -30.36 -26.55 -13.61
N THR A 711 -29.69 -26.82 -12.49
CA THR A 711 -28.59 -25.99 -11.95
C THR A 711 -27.41 -26.84 -11.54
N THR A 712 -26.19 -26.40 -11.83
CA THR A 712 -24.95 -26.98 -11.28
C THR A 712 -24.18 -25.94 -10.47
N GLN A 713 -23.38 -26.41 -9.50
CA GLN A 713 -22.57 -25.55 -8.65
C GLN A 713 -21.33 -26.26 -8.12
N SER A 714 -20.18 -25.57 -8.15
CA SER A 714 -18.90 -26.00 -7.58
C SER A 714 -18.20 -24.83 -6.89
N LEU A 715 -17.44 -25.10 -5.83
CA LEU A 715 -16.46 -24.11 -5.34
C LEU A 715 -15.26 -24.06 -6.27
N ASN A 716 -14.64 -22.88 -6.40
CA ASN A 716 -13.45 -22.69 -7.23
C ASN A 716 -12.14 -23.05 -6.48
N PHE A 717 -12.25 -23.45 -5.21
CA PHE A 717 -11.13 -23.87 -4.36
C PHE A 717 -11.21 -25.37 -4.02
N ASN A 718 -10.06 -26.03 -4.01
CA ASN A 718 -9.97 -27.45 -3.70
C ASN A 718 -10.30 -27.76 -2.23
N GLY A 719 -11.21 -28.70 -2.00
CA GLY A 719 -11.52 -29.22 -0.67
C GLY A 719 -12.77 -30.11 -0.66
N ASN A 720 -12.93 -30.91 0.40
CA ASN A 720 -14.13 -31.75 0.58
C ASN A 720 -15.21 -30.96 1.32
N TYR A 721 -15.82 -30.00 0.63
CA TYR A 721 -16.87 -29.12 1.14
C TYR A 721 -18.18 -29.34 0.38
N ASN A 722 -19.31 -29.32 1.09
CA ASN A 722 -20.63 -29.37 0.45
C ASN A 722 -20.92 -27.99 -0.19
N THR A 723 -20.87 -27.88 -1.52
CA THR A 723 -21.13 -26.62 -2.23
C THR A 723 -22.50 -26.01 -1.90
N ASN A 724 -23.49 -26.86 -1.59
CA ASN A 724 -24.84 -26.45 -1.21
C ASN A 724 -24.89 -25.65 0.11
N ASP A 725 -23.85 -25.70 0.94
CA ASP A 725 -23.76 -24.87 2.15
C ASP A 725 -23.48 -23.39 1.80
N TYR A 726 -22.87 -23.10 0.65
CA TYR A 726 -22.34 -21.77 0.30
C TYR A 726 -23.14 -21.07 -0.81
N VAL A 727 -23.61 -21.83 -1.80
CA VAL A 727 -24.35 -21.30 -2.96
C VAL A 727 -25.84 -21.36 -2.69
N ASN A 728 -26.47 -20.19 -2.64
CA ASN A 728 -27.88 -20.00 -2.33
C ASN A 728 -28.59 -19.34 -3.51
N TRP A 729 -29.78 -19.81 -3.87
CA TRP A 729 -30.51 -19.32 -5.03
C TRP A 729 -31.73 -18.48 -4.65
N ARG A 730 -32.03 -17.49 -5.48
CA ARG A 730 -33.33 -16.80 -5.52
C ARG A 730 -33.80 -16.64 -6.95
N PHE A 731 -35.10 -16.45 -7.11
CA PHE A 731 -35.71 -16.10 -8.39
C PHE A 731 -36.72 -14.97 -8.22
N LYS A 732 -37.07 -14.34 -9.33
CA LYS A 732 -38.10 -13.31 -9.44
C LYS A 732 -38.80 -13.47 -10.78
N LEU A 733 -40.11 -13.30 -10.76
CA LEU A 733 -40.96 -13.29 -11.96
C LEU A 733 -41.28 -11.84 -12.32
N SER A 734 -41.20 -11.50 -13.61
CA SER A 734 -41.80 -10.26 -14.13
C SER A 734 -43.29 -10.47 -14.33
N GLY A 735 -44.11 -9.55 -13.78
CA GLY A 735 -45.57 -9.69 -13.71
C GLY A 735 -46.11 -9.31 -12.34
N ALA A 736 -47.19 -9.97 -11.90
CA ALA A 736 -47.96 -9.62 -10.69
C ALA A 736 -47.18 -9.70 -9.36
N SER A 737 -46.06 -10.43 -9.29
CA SER A 737 -45.21 -10.52 -8.09
C SER A 737 -43.75 -10.14 -8.38
N LYS A 738 -43.46 -8.83 -8.52
CA LYS A 738 -42.10 -8.29 -8.72
C LYS A 738 -41.15 -8.46 -7.50
N LYS A 739 -41.38 -9.42 -6.60
CA LYS A 739 -40.58 -9.67 -5.39
C LYS A 739 -39.64 -10.85 -5.55
N TRP A 740 -38.47 -10.76 -4.93
CA TRP A 740 -37.56 -11.90 -4.81
C TRP A 740 -38.17 -13.03 -3.96
N GLN A 741 -37.93 -14.27 -4.39
CA GLN A 741 -38.35 -15.50 -3.74
C GLN A 741 -37.15 -16.43 -3.59
N LEU A 742 -37.07 -17.13 -2.46
CA LEU A 742 -36.03 -18.14 -2.21
C LEU A 742 -36.22 -19.32 -3.17
N TRP A 743 -35.12 -19.95 -3.60
CA TRP A 743 -35.16 -21.16 -4.43
C TRP A 743 -34.12 -22.18 -3.97
N LYS A 744 -34.48 -23.48 -4.02
CA LYS A 744 -33.59 -24.63 -3.78
C LYS A 744 -32.69 -24.47 -2.53
N THR A 745 -33.25 -23.98 -1.43
CA THR A 745 -32.50 -23.52 -0.25
C THR A 745 -31.91 -24.65 0.59
N ARG A 746 -32.55 -25.81 0.61
CA ARG A 746 -32.04 -27.04 1.25
C ARG A 746 -32.60 -28.26 0.54
N VAL A 747 -31.81 -29.32 0.40
CA VAL A 747 -32.29 -30.65 0.03
C VAL A 747 -32.99 -31.27 1.24
N LYS A 748 -34.25 -31.67 1.09
CA LYS A 748 -35.01 -32.38 2.14
C LYS A 748 -34.44 -33.78 2.34
N THR A 749 -34.33 -34.22 3.58
CA THR A 749 -33.80 -35.56 3.91
C THR A 749 -34.77 -36.68 3.53
N SER A 750 -34.28 -37.92 3.49
CA SER A 750 -35.12 -39.12 3.31
C SER A 750 -36.19 -39.26 4.40
N ALA A 751 -35.90 -38.82 5.63
CA ALA A 751 -36.87 -38.77 6.72
C ALA A 751 -38.00 -37.76 6.48
N GLU A 752 -37.68 -36.61 5.88
CA GLU A 752 -38.64 -35.52 5.59
C GLU A 752 -39.44 -35.75 4.30
N THR A 753 -38.92 -36.56 3.38
CA THR A 753 -39.57 -36.91 2.10
C THR A 753 -40.26 -38.28 2.13
N GLY A 754 -39.95 -39.12 3.12
CA GLY A 754 -40.38 -40.51 3.20
C GLY A 754 -39.73 -41.44 2.14
N CYS A 755 -38.83 -40.92 1.31
CA CYS A 755 -38.25 -41.67 0.19
C CYS A 755 -36.88 -42.28 0.58
N TYR A 756 -36.75 -43.59 0.37
CA TYR A 756 -35.53 -44.35 0.64
C TYR A 756 -35.09 -45.13 -0.60
N GLY A 757 -33.85 -44.91 -1.06
CA GLY A 757 -33.21 -45.66 -2.15
C GLY A 757 -32.74 -44.82 -3.35
N SER A 758 -32.05 -45.47 -4.29
CA SER A 758 -31.39 -44.83 -5.44
C SER A 758 -32.33 -44.28 -6.53
N ARG A 759 -33.65 -44.44 -6.37
CA ARG A 759 -34.69 -43.90 -7.27
C ARG A 759 -35.33 -42.61 -6.75
N CYS A 760 -34.94 -42.12 -5.58
CA CYS A 760 -35.49 -40.91 -5.00
C CYS A 760 -35.00 -39.66 -5.74
N VAL A 761 -35.94 -38.88 -6.27
CA VAL A 761 -35.67 -37.55 -6.84
C VAL A 761 -35.40 -36.57 -5.69
N ALA A 762 -34.34 -35.77 -5.80
CA ALA A 762 -34.01 -34.78 -4.78
C ALA A 762 -35.11 -33.71 -4.69
N MET A 763 -35.76 -33.61 -3.52
CA MET A 763 -36.77 -32.58 -3.24
C MET A 763 -36.13 -31.43 -2.47
N TYR A 764 -36.52 -30.20 -2.80
CA TYR A 764 -35.96 -29.00 -2.18
C TYR A 764 -36.98 -28.26 -1.29
N GLU A 765 -36.47 -27.44 -0.38
CA GLU A 765 -37.21 -26.32 0.22
C GLU A 765 -37.28 -25.12 -0.72
N ASN A 766 -38.36 -24.34 -0.61
CA ASN A 766 -38.67 -23.18 -1.45
C ASN A 766 -38.64 -23.54 -2.95
N ASP A 767 -39.44 -24.52 -3.32
CA ASP A 767 -39.56 -25.05 -4.68
C ASP A 767 -41.03 -25.44 -4.92
N ASP A 768 -41.87 -24.43 -4.75
CA ASP A 768 -43.32 -24.51 -4.81
C ASP A 768 -43.81 -24.44 -6.27
N VAL A 769 -45.05 -24.86 -6.51
CA VAL A 769 -45.63 -24.85 -7.86
C VAL A 769 -45.96 -23.41 -8.25
N LEU A 770 -45.34 -22.93 -9.32
CA LEU A 770 -45.60 -21.63 -9.93
C LEU A 770 -46.78 -21.75 -10.91
N THR A 771 -47.53 -20.65 -11.05
CA THR A 771 -48.61 -20.52 -12.03
C THR A 771 -48.22 -19.44 -13.02
N PHE A 772 -48.23 -19.80 -14.30
CA PHE A 772 -47.96 -18.90 -15.42
C PHE A 772 -49.27 -18.71 -16.20
N SER A 773 -49.78 -17.48 -16.22
CA SER A 773 -51.01 -17.05 -16.90
C SER A 773 -50.74 -16.09 -18.06
N ASP A 774 -49.63 -15.36 -17.95
CA ASP A 774 -49.31 -14.22 -18.81
C ASP A 774 -48.66 -14.73 -20.12
N PRO A 775 -48.89 -14.09 -21.28
CA PRO A 775 -48.41 -14.59 -22.58
C PRO A 775 -46.90 -14.84 -22.65
N GLU A 776 -46.12 -14.00 -21.98
CA GLU A 776 -44.69 -14.14 -21.74
C GLU A 776 -44.45 -13.85 -20.25
N THR A 777 -43.70 -14.72 -19.56
CA THR A 777 -43.24 -14.49 -18.18
C THR A 777 -41.71 -14.59 -18.13
N GLU A 778 -41.04 -13.48 -17.85
CA GLU A 778 -39.59 -13.49 -17.58
C GLU A 778 -39.30 -14.05 -16.17
N ILE A 779 -38.31 -14.95 -16.11
CA ILE A 779 -37.78 -15.54 -14.89
C ILE A 779 -36.31 -15.11 -14.74
N LEU A 780 -36.06 -14.21 -13.78
CA LEU A 780 -34.71 -13.83 -13.37
C LEU A 780 -34.28 -14.72 -12.20
N ILE A 781 -33.16 -15.44 -12.37
CA ILE A 781 -32.58 -16.34 -11.37
C ILE A 781 -31.20 -15.81 -10.97
N GLU A 782 -30.89 -15.80 -9.67
CA GLU A 782 -29.58 -15.42 -9.15
C GLU A 782 -29.03 -16.44 -8.16
N ALA A 783 -27.73 -16.71 -8.27
CA ALA A 783 -26.96 -17.46 -7.29
C ALA A 783 -26.06 -16.52 -6.48
N TRP A 784 -26.12 -16.62 -5.15
CA TRP A 784 -25.35 -15.81 -4.21
C TRP A 784 -24.57 -16.67 -3.22
N THR A 785 -23.42 -16.16 -2.81
CA THR A 785 -22.68 -16.61 -1.62
C THR A 785 -22.65 -15.48 -0.61
N GLN A 786 -22.17 -15.76 0.61
CA GLN A 786 -21.87 -14.72 1.62
C GLN A 786 -20.72 -13.76 1.22
N CYS A 787 -20.13 -13.96 0.04
CA CYS A 787 -19.12 -13.11 -0.57
C CYS A 787 -19.63 -12.34 -1.81
N GLY A 788 -20.91 -12.46 -2.17
CA GLY A 788 -21.55 -11.70 -3.23
C GLY A 788 -22.28 -12.55 -4.28
N LEU A 789 -22.72 -11.89 -5.35
CA LEU A 789 -23.34 -12.51 -6.52
C LEU A 789 -22.32 -13.43 -7.19
N VAL A 790 -22.74 -14.65 -7.53
CA VAL A 790 -21.95 -15.58 -8.36
C VAL A 790 -22.29 -15.37 -9.83
N ARG A 791 -23.58 -15.43 -10.15
CA ARG A 791 -24.10 -15.24 -11.51
C ARG A 791 -25.61 -15.01 -11.49
N ASN A 792 -26.12 -14.35 -12.53
CA ASN A 792 -27.54 -14.29 -12.84
C ASN A 792 -27.84 -14.99 -14.18
N PHE A 793 -29.10 -15.38 -14.34
CA PHE A 793 -29.63 -16.06 -15.52
C PHE A 793 -31.04 -15.55 -15.80
N VAL A 794 -31.41 -15.46 -17.08
CA VAL A 794 -32.73 -14.99 -17.51
C VAL A 794 -33.32 -16.03 -18.46
N PHE A 795 -34.55 -16.45 -18.16
CA PHE A 795 -35.36 -17.37 -18.95
C PHE A 795 -36.74 -16.74 -19.20
N TYR A 796 -37.45 -17.22 -20.21
CA TYR A 796 -38.81 -16.79 -20.55
C TYR A 796 -39.72 -18.01 -20.65
N VAL A 797 -40.93 -17.92 -20.11
CA VAL A 797 -42.01 -18.89 -20.31
C VAL A 797 -43.05 -18.25 -21.22
N ASP A 798 -43.16 -18.77 -22.43
CA ASP A 798 -44.02 -18.28 -23.49
C ASP A 798 -45.24 -19.20 -23.63
N LEU A 799 -46.44 -18.63 -23.47
CA LEU A 799 -47.70 -19.36 -23.49
C LEU A 799 -48.43 -19.15 -24.83
N HIS A 800 -48.77 -20.25 -25.49
CA HIS A 800 -49.45 -20.28 -26.79
C HIS A 800 -50.87 -20.82 -26.63
N LEU A 801 -51.85 -20.14 -27.23
CA LEU A 801 -53.26 -20.52 -27.13
C LEU A 801 -53.62 -21.65 -28.11
N THR A 802 -54.79 -22.24 -27.92
CA THR A 802 -55.44 -23.08 -28.95
C THR A 802 -56.29 -22.19 -29.87
N SER A 803 -56.26 -22.39 -31.19
CA SER A 803 -57.06 -21.58 -32.11
C SER A 803 -58.57 -21.75 -31.86
N SER A 804 -59.29 -20.64 -31.71
CA SER A 804 -60.75 -20.64 -31.70
C SER A 804 -61.32 -21.03 -33.06
N THR A 805 -62.38 -21.85 -33.07
CA THR A 805 -63.03 -22.36 -34.29
C THR A 805 -64.48 -21.88 -34.39
N ASP A 806 -64.72 -20.88 -35.25
CA ASP A 806 -66.07 -20.40 -35.56
C ASP A 806 -66.68 -21.12 -36.77
N LEU A 807 -66.66 -22.45 -36.68
CA LEU A 807 -67.02 -23.36 -37.76
C LEU A 807 -68.49 -23.23 -38.18
N CYS A 808 -69.42 -23.05 -37.23
CA CYS A 808 -70.84 -22.98 -37.54
C CYS A 808 -71.26 -21.66 -38.21
N CYS A 809 -70.57 -20.53 -37.97
CA CYS A 809 -70.83 -19.30 -38.72
C CYS A 809 -70.34 -19.38 -40.17
N GLN A 810 -69.33 -20.21 -40.46
CA GLN A 810 -68.93 -20.50 -41.85
C GLN A 810 -69.73 -21.66 -42.48
N PHE A 811 -70.43 -22.48 -41.69
CA PHE A 811 -71.15 -23.66 -42.18
C PHE A 811 -72.12 -23.33 -43.31
N GLY A 812 -72.86 -22.22 -43.22
CA GLY A 812 -73.75 -21.78 -44.30
C GLY A 812 -73.04 -21.53 -45.64
N LYS A 813 -71.74 -21.19 -45.64
CA LYS A 813 -70.94 -20.93 -46.84
C LYS A 813 -70.36 -22.18 -47.48
N MET A 814 -70.40 -23.32 -46.80
CA MET A 814 -69.96 -24.63 -47.31
C MET A 814 -71.01 -25.29 -48.23
N TRP A 815 -72.13 -24.61 -48.51
CA TRP A 815 -73.29 -25.17 -49.20
C TRP A 815 -73.74 -24.28 -50.36
N TYR A 816 -73.61 -24.78 -51.59
CA TYR A 816 -74.03 -24.08 -52.81
C TYR A 816 -74.76 -25.02 -53.78
N GLN A 817 -75.50 -24.43 -54.72
CA GLN A 817 -76.19 -25.14 -55.80
C GLN A 817 -75.40 -24.95 -57.08
N THR A 818 -74.66 -25.98 -57.51
CA THR A 818 -73.75 -25.94 -58.67
C THR A 818 -74.44 -25.49 -59.94
N SER A 819 -75.70 -25.90 -60.17
CA SER A 819 -76.47 -25.53 -61.36
C SER A 819 -76.87 -24.05 -61.42
N ALA A 820 -76.86 -23.35 -60.29
CA ALA A 820 -77.35 -21.97 -60.19
C ALA A 820 -76.20 -20.99 -59.97
N SER A 821 -75.29 -21.29 -59.02
CA SER A 821 -74.11 -20.47 -58.73
C SER A 821 -73.13 -21.20 -57.81
N LEU A 822 -71.83 -20.96 -57.99
CA LEU A 822 -70.80 -21.34 -57.02
C LEU A 822 -70.78 -20.42 -55.77
N THR A 823 -71.80 -19.60 -55.58
CA THR A 823 -72.01 -18.82 -54.35
C THR A 823 -72.88 -19.59 -53.36
N PRO A 824 -72.69 -19.42 -52.04
CA PRO A 824 -73.51 -20.08 -51.04
C PRO A 824 -75.01 -19.84 -51.24
N VAL A 825 -75.83 -20.85 -50.97
CA VAL A 825 -77.29 -20.67 -50.91
C VAL A 825 -77.60 -19.63 -49.83
N ILE A 826 -78.40 -18.60 -50.12
CA ILE A 826 -78.78 -17.56 -49.14
C ILE A 826 -80.24 -17.68 -48.71
N THR A 827 -81.15 -17.98 -49.64
CA THR A 827 -82.61 -18.00 -49.40
C THR A 827 -83.22 -19.36 -49.74
N GLN A 828 -83.72 -19.54 -50.97
CA GLN A 828 -84.33 -20.75 -51.48
C GLN A 828 -83.44 -21.37 -52.57
N MET A 829 -83.51 -22.69 -52.71
CA MET A 829 -82.91 -23.43 -53.81
C MET A 829 -83.95 -23.68 -54.89
N CYS A 830 -83.51 -23.74 -56.14
CA CYS A 830 -84.37 -24.15 -57.25
C CYS A 830 -84.25 -25.65 -57.49
N ALA A 831 -85.34 -26.31 -57.86
CA ALA A 831 -85.26 -27.55 -58.61
C ALA A 831 -84.35 -27.35 -59.84
N TYR A 832 -83.57 -28.37 -60.19
CA TYR A 832 -82.84 -28.37 -61.46
C TYR A 832 -83.87 -28.31 -62.60
N PRO A 833 -83.71 -27.44 -63.64
CA PRO A 833 -84.77 -27.18 -64.62
C PRO A 833 -85.39 -28.46 -65.19
N GLU A 834 -86.73 -28.54 -65.22
CA GLU A 834 -87.50 -29.72 -65.68
C GLU A 834 -87.33 -31.00 -64.81
N SER A 835 -86.73 -30.92 -63.61
CA SER A 835 -86.49 -32.08 -62.72
C SER A 835 -87.24 -32.00 -61.40
N SER A 836 -87.49 -33.17 -60.78
CA SER A 836 -88.04 -33.32 -59.43
C SER A 836 -86.99 -33.30 -58.30
N PHE A 837 -85.81 -32.75 -58.53
CA PHE A 837 -84.72 -32.67 -57.56
C PHE A 837 -83.94 -31.35 -57.69
N ALA A 838 -83.28 -30.93 -56.61
CA ALA A 838 -82.25 -29.89 -56.66
C ALA A 838 -80.86 -30.51 -56.39
N ASP A 839 -79.82 -30.00 -57.05
CA ASP A 839 -78.44 -30.32 -56.70
C ASP A 839 -77.97 -29.51 -55.49
N LEU A 840 -77.25 -30.15 -54.58
CA LEU A 840 -76.63 -29.52 -53.43
C LEU A 840 -75.20 -30.03 -53.28
N THR A 841 -74.26 -29.10 -53.17
CA THR A 841 -72.84 -29.41 -52.98
C THR A 841 -72.41 -29.02 -51.59
N PHE A 842 -71.76 -29.95 -50.89
CA PHE A 842 -70.99 -29.67 -49.69
C PHE A 842 -69.54 -29.42 -50.09
N ASP A 843 -68.95 -28.33 -49.63
CA ASP A 843 -67.55 -27.96 -49.86
C ASP A 843 -66.90 -27.60 -48.51
N PHE A 844 -66.14 -28.56 -47.98
CA PHE A 844 -65.44 -28.44 -46.72
C PHE A 844 -63.92 -28.36 -46.92
N HIS A 845 -63.33 -27.26 -46.45
CA HIS A 845 -61.89 -27.10 -46.31
C HIS A 845 -61.46 -27.19 -44.83
N PRO A 846 -60.34 -27.88 -44.49
CA PRO A 846 -59.86 -28.03 -43.11
C PRO A 846 -59.55 -26.73 -42.36
N SER A 847 -59.45 -25.59 -43.05
CA SER A 847 -59.25 -24.27 -42.44
C SER A 847 -60.54 -23.44 -42.32
N ALA A 848 -61.71 -23.98 -42.67
CA ALA A 848 -62.97 -23.27 -42.59
C ALA A 848 -63.33 -22.94 -41.13
N GLY A 849 -63.60 -21.66 -40.85
CA GLY A 849 -63.89 -21.18 -39.48
C GLY A 849 -62.67 -21.02 -38.57
N PHE A 850 -61.45 -21.28 -39.07
CA PHE A 850 -60.22 -20.98 -38.34
C PHE A 850 -59.86 -19.50 -38.49
N GLN A 851 -59.64 -18.81 -37.38
CA GLN A 851 -59.01 -17.51 -37.38
C GLN A 851 -57.49 -17.70 -37.36
N TYR A 852 -56.79 -17.13 -38.34
CA TYR A 852 -55.33 -17.17 -38.36
C TYR A 852 -54.76 -16.29 -37.24
N SER A 853 -53.91 -16.87 -36.41
CA SER A 853 -53.16 -16.16 -35.37
C SER A 853 -51.72 -16.65 -35.35
N HIS A 854 -50.79 -15.73 -35.13
CA HIS A 854 -49.36 -16.05 -34.95
C HIS A 854 -49.04 -16.68 -33.58
N THR A 855 -49.98 -16.63 -32.63
CA THR A 855 -49.81 -17.07 -31.23
C THR A 855 -50.77 -18.20 -30.82
N ALA A 856 -51.58 -18.71 -31.74
CA ALA A 856 -52.52 -19.81 -31.48
C ALA A 856 -52.26 -21.01 -32.39
N LEU A 857 -52.21 -22.19 -31.79
CA LEU A 857 -52.00 -23.46 -32.49
C LEU A 857 -53.30 -23.95 -33.16
N PRO A 858 -53.29 -24.22 -34.48
CA PRO A 858 -54.47 -24.71 -35.17
C PRO A 858 -54.82 -26.14 -34.73
N VAL A 859 -56.07 -26.35 -34.31
CA VAL A 859 -56.64 -27.68 -34.05
C VAL A 859 -56.74 -28.50 -35.35
N LYS A 860 -56.71 -29.83 -35.26
CA LYS A 860 -56.75 -30.72 -36.43
C LYS A 860 -58.11 -31.38 -36.55
N VAL A 861 -58.83 -31.12 -37.63
CA VAL A 861 -60.10 -31.84 -37.93
C VAL A 861 -59.78 -33.29 -38.29
N THR A 862 -60.45 -34.23 -37.62
CA THR A 862 -60.20 -35.68 -37.75
C THR A 862 -61.38 -36.44 -38.37
N GLU A 863 -62.60 -35.92 -38.24
CA GLU A 863 -63.81 -36.57 -38.75
C GLU A 863 -64.90 -35.52 -39.01
N VAL A 864 -65.63 -35.67 -40.12
CA VAL A 864 -66.86 -34.91 -40.42
C VAL A 864 -67.96 -35.89 -40.82
N VAL A 865 -69.11 -35.86 -40.15
CA VAL A 865 -70.27 -36.72 -40.45
C VAL A 865 -71.50 -35.84 -40.60
N CYS A 866 -72.14 -35.86 -41.77
CA CYS A 866 -73.36 -35.10 -42.03
C CYS A 866 -74.58 -36.01 -42.21
N ASN A 867 -75.67 -35.63 -41.55
CA ASN A 867 -76.97 -36.27 -41.62
C ASN A 867 -77.98 -35.33 -42.29
N GLY A 868 -78.74 -35.83 -43.26
CA GLY A 868 -79.77 -35.10 -44.00
C GLY A 868 -81.18 -35.64 -43.73
N SER A 869 -82.19 -34.77 -43.78
CA SER A 869 -83.60 -35.06 -43.49
C SER A 869 -84.54 -34.30 -44.42
N LEU A 870 -85.54 -34.97 -44.98
CA LEU A 870 -86.55 -34.38 -45.88
C LEU A 870 -87.86 -34.12 -45.14
N GLY A 871 -88.14 -32.86 -44.83
CA GLY A 871 -89.25 -32.45 -43.97
C GLY A 871 -89.08 -32.99 -42.55
N ILE A 872 -90.12 -33.63 -42.01
CA ILE A 872 -90.14 -34.19 -40.64
C ILE A 872 -89.66 -35.66 -40.57
N ARG A 873 -89.08 -36.20 -41.64
CA ARG A 873 -88.65 -37.61 -41.73
C ARG A 873 -87.36 -37.86 -40.93
N SER A 874 -87.17 -39.10 -40.48
CA SER A 874 -85.95 -39.47 -39.75
C SER A 874 -84.68 -39.24 -40.59
N PRO A 875 -83.63 -38.61 -40.04
CA PRO A 875 -82.42 -38.28 -40.78
C PRO A 875 -81.59 -39.51 -41.14
N VAL A 876 -80.76 -39.37 -42.18
CA VAL A 876 -79.82 -40.39 -42.67
C VAL A 876 -78.45 -39.77 -42.93
N GLN A 877 -77.37 -40.52 -42.74
CA GLN A 877 -76.02 -40.06 -43.09
C GLN A 877 -75.93 -39.81 -44.62
N VAL A 878 -75.70 -38.56 -45.00
CA VAL A 878 -75.53 -38.13 -46.41
C VAL A 878 -74.05 -37.96 -46.78
N PHE A 879 -73.18 -37.71 -45.81
CA PHE A 879 -71.74 -37.54 -46.03
C PHE A 879 -70.94 -38.02 -44.80
N ASN A 880 -69.75 -38.59 -45.04
CA ASN A 880 -68.83 -39.05 -44.00
C ASN A 880 -67.39 -38.95 -44.51
N LEU A 881 -66.53 -38.31 -43.74
CA LEU A 881 -65.15 -38.00 -44.08
C LEU A 881 -64.21 -38.30 -42.91
N THR A 882 -63.61 -39.49 -42.92
CA THR A 882 -62.67 -40.00 -41.89
C THR A 882 -61.22 -39.98 -42.38
N LYS A 883 -60.59 -38.80 -42.37
CA LYS A 883 -59.16 -38.57 -42.68
C LYS A 883 -58.67 -37.36 -41.87
N ALA A 884 -57.38 -37.30 -41.56
CA ALA A 884 -56.79 -36.15 -40.86
C ALA A 884 -56.63 -34.95 -41.82
N SER A 885 -57.13 -33.78 -41.42
CA SER A 885 -57.21 -32.54 -42.24
C SER A 885 -57.72 -32.77 -43.68
N PRO A 886 -58.96 -33.24 -43.85
CA PRO A 886 -59.47 -33.65 -45.17
C PRO A 886 -60.19 -32.51 -45.90
N VAL A 887 -59.80 -32.22 -47.14
CA VAL A 887 -60.67 -31.48 -48.07
C VAL A 887 -61.75 -32.44 -48.55
N GLY A 888 -63.01 -31.99 -48.56
CA GLY A 888 -64.14 -32.79 -49.00
C GLY A 888 -65.14 -31.94 -49.77
N VAL A 889 -65.17 -32.12 -51.09
CA VAL A 889 -66.25 -31.62 -51.96
C VAL A 889 -67.11 -32.81 -52.34
N THR A 890 -68.44 -32.69 -52.23
CA THR A 890 -69.37 -33.75 -52.63
C THR A 890 -70.72 -33.17 -53.04
N SER A 891 -71.14 -33.51 -54.26
CA SER A 891 -72.43 -33.12 -54.84
C SER A 891 -73.45 -34.24 -54.69
N PHE A 892 -74.68 -33.90 -54.33
CA PHE A 892 -75.79 -34.86 -54.28
C PHE A 892 -77.10 -34.22 -54.73
N ALA A 893 -78.01 -35.03 -55.27
CA ALA A 893 -79.37 -34.61 -55.59
C ALA A 893 -80.27 -34.78 -54.37
N VAL A 894 -81.11 -33.78 -54.10
CA VAL A 894 -82.15 -33.82 -53.07
C VAL A 894 -83.50 -33.88 -53.78
N GLU A 895 -84.18 -35.02 -53.69
CA GLU A 895 -85.48 -35.24 -54.33
C GLU A 895 -86.58 -34.45 -53.61
N MET A 896 -87.43 -33.77 -54.38
CA MET A 896 -88.58 -33.03 -53.87
C MET A 896 -89.66 -33.99 -53.35
N ALA A 897 -90.32 -33.61 -52.26
CA ALA A 897 -91.37 -34.42 -51.66
C ALA A 897 -92.61 -34.44 -52.56
N HIS A 898 -92.83 -35.55 -53.27
CA HIS A 898 -93.93 -35.72 -54.21
C HIS A 898 -95.28 -35.79 -53.47
N LEU A 899 -95.99 -34.66 -53.38
CA LEU A 899 -97.37 -34.56 -52.88
C LEU A 899 -98.27 -34.03 -54.00
N PRO A 900 -99.39 -34.71 -54.36
CA PRO A 900 -100.17 -34.35 -55.54
C PRO A 900 -100.85 -32.97 -55.51
N ASN A 901 -101.07 -32.37 -54.33
CA ASN A 901 -101.75 -31.09 -54.19
C ASN A 901 -101.16 -30.28 -53.01
N THR A 902 -100.37 -29.25 -53.30
CA THR A 902 -99.75 -28.24 -52.39
C THR A 902 -98.88 -28.81 -51.25
N GLU A 903 -97.63 -28.40 -51.03
CA GLU A 903 -96.88 -27.23 -51.53
C GLU A 903 -95.79 -27.57 -52.57
N ALA A 904 -95.37 -26.60 -53.36
CA ALA A 904 -94.18 -26.69 -54.23
C ALA A 904 -92.84 -26.58 -53.47
N LEU A 905 -92.87 -26.67 -52.13
CA LEU A 905 -91.77 -26.36 -51.22
C LEU A 905 -91.30 -27.64 -50.50
N THR A 906 -90.08 -28.11 -50.78
CA THR A 906 -89.45 -29.21 -50.03
C THR A 906 -88.37 -28.68 -49.09
N ASN A 907 -88.58 -28.84 -47.79
CA ASN A 907 -87.56 -28.50 -46.79
C ASN A 907 -86.57 -29.65 -46.60
N PHE A 908 -85.27 -29.36 -46.69
CA PHE A 908 -84.19 -30.29 -46.45
C PHE A 908 -83.29 -29.78 -45.31
N GLY A 909 -83.26 -30.50 -44.19
CA GLY A 909 -82.44 -30.19 -43.03
C GLY A 909 -81.15 -31.02 -43.02
N VAL A 910 -80.00 -30.36 -42.95
CA VAL A 910 -78.68 -31.00 -42.78
C VAL A 910 -78.10 -30.64 -41.42
N SER A 911 -77.51 -31.62 -40.75
CA SER A 911 -76.73 -31.44 -39.52
C SER A 911 -75.41 -32.19 -39.63
N CYS A 912 -74.28 -31.49 -39.47
CA CYS A 912 -72.94 -32.05 -39.53
C CYS A 912 -72.24 -31.99 -38.16
N ASP A 913 -71.73 -33.13 -37.71
CA ASP A 913 -70.83 -33.26 -36.57
C ASP A 913 -69.38 -33.17 -37.05
N PHE A 914 -68.67 -32.16 -36.59
CA PHE A 914 -67.25 -31.96 -36.85
C PHE A 914 -66.45 -32.34 -35.60
N LYS A 915 -65.55 -33.31 -35.70
CA LYS A 915 -64.62 -33.66 -34.62
C LYS A 915 -63.22 -33.13 -34.92
N TYR A 916 -62.63 -32.50 -33.93
CA TYR A 916 -61.29 -31.94 -34.00
C TYR A 916 -60.50 -32.32 -32.76
N VAL A 917 -59.22 -32.61 -32.97
CA VAL A 917 -58.26 -32.91 -31.92
C VAL A 917 -57.44 -31.65 -31.66
N ASP A 918 -57.45 -31.20 -30.41
CA ASP A 918 -56.50 -30.17 -29.97
C ASP A 918 -55.08 -30.76 -29.89
N TYR A 919 -54.07 -29.90 -29.80
CA TYR A 919 -52.68 -30.35 -29.77
C TYR A 919 -52.29 -31.02 -28.42
N GLY A 920 -53.12 -30.91 -27.38
CA GLY A 920 -53.03 -31.71 -26.15
C GLY A 920 -53.57 -33.14 -26.29
N GLY A 921 -54.23 -33.45 -27.41
CA GLY A 921 -54.83 -34.76 -27.70
C GLY A 921 -56.29 -34.89 -27.27
N SER A 922 -56.93 -33.83 -26.77
CA SER A 922 -58.35 -33.88 -26.42
C SER A 922 -59.21 -33.84 -27.69
N ILE A 923 -60.23 -34.69 -27.74
CA ILE A 923 -61.20 -34.74 -28.84
C ILE A 923 -62.37 -33.84 -28.48
N HIS A 924 -62.61 -32.84 -29.33
CA HIS A 924 -63.74 -31.94 -29.27
C HIS A 924 -64.71 -32.23 -30.41
N SER A 925 -65.99 -31.95 -30.23
CA SER A 925 -67.01 -32.12 -31.26
C SER A 925 -67.94 -30.91 -31.31
N LYS A 926 -68.26 -30.44 -32.51
CA LYS A 926 -69.14 -29.29 -32.75
C LYS A 926 -70.14 -29.64 -33.85
N THR A 927 -71.42 -29.66 -33.48
CA THR A 927 -72.54 -29.89 -34.40
C THR A 927 -72.98 -28.56 -35.02
N CYS A 928 -73.04 -28.48 -36.34
CA CYS A 928 -73.60 -27.34 -37.06
C CYS A 928 -74.78 -27.80 -37.93
N GLY A 929 -75.90 -27.06 -37.90
CA GLY A 929 -77.11 -27.39 -38.64
C GLY A 929 -77.54 -26.28 -39.58
N ARG A 930 -78.16 -26.65 -40.70
CA ARG A 930 -78.77 -25.74 -41.68
C ARG A 930 -79.99 -26.39 -42.34
N ALA A 931 -81.06 -25.62 -42.50
CA ALA A 931 -82.18 -25.99 -43.37
C ALA A 931 -82.08 -25.25 -44.72
N PHE A 932 -82.52 -25.94 -45.77
CA PHE A 932 -82.73 -25.43 -47.12
C PHE A 932 -84.19 -25.61 -47.49
N SER A 933 -84.72 -24.70 -48.29
CA SER A 933 -86.06 -24.83 -48.86
C SER A 933 -85.94 -24.85 -50.38
N ILE A 934 -86.32 -25.97 -50.99
CA ILE A 934 -86.28 -26.20 -52.43
C ILE A 934 -87.66 -25.88 -53.01
N VAL A 935 -87.71 -25.02 -54.01
CA VAL A 935 -88.92 -24.71 -54.80
C VAL A 935 -88.73 -25.12 -56.25
N ASP A 936 -89.81 -25.44 -56.94
CA ASP A 936 -89.76 -25.51 -58.41
C ASP A 936 -89.75 -24.09 -58.97
N CYS A 937 -88.62 -23.69 -59.56
CA CYS A 937 -88.42 -22.36 -60.16
C CYS A 937 -88.84 -22.32 -61.64
N THR A 938 -88.93 -23.49 -62.28
CA THR A 938 -89.49 -23.66 -63.62
C THR A 938 -90.98 -23.89 -63.46
N SER A 939 -91.82 -22.89 -63.75
CA SER A 939 -93.29 -23.10 -63.74
C SER A 939 -93.63 -24.30 -64.61
N PRO A 940 -94.54 -25.22 -64.18
CA PRO A 940 -94.67 -26.54 -64.78
C PRO A 940 -95.22 -26.48 -66.20
N GLU A 941 -94.32 -26.50 -67.19
CA GLU A 941 -94.65 -26.61 -68.61
C GLU A 941 -94.92 -28.07 -68.96
N ILE A 942 -96.11 -28.54 -68.53
CA ILE A 942 -96.64 -29.85 -68.91
C ILE A 942 -97.16 -29.75 -70.35
N ASP A 943 -96.30 -30.01 -71.33
CA ASP A 943 -96.75 -30.43 -72.66
C ASP A 943 -95.81 -31.48 -73.29
N PRO A 944 -95.95 -32.78 -72.91
CA PRO A 944 -95.10 -33.84 -73.40
C PRO A 944 -95.63 -34.43 -74.72
N PRO A 945 -94.76 -34.75 -75.71
CA PRO A 945 -95.09 -35.74 -76.71
C PRO A 945 -95.03 -37.16 -76.09
N SER A 946 -96.08 -37.52 -75.33
CA SER A 946 -96.43 -38.91 -75.01
C SER A 946 -95.40 -39.78 -74.26
N CYS A 947 -94.76 -39.27 -73.20
CA CYS A 947 -94.08 -40.11 -72.21
C CYS A 947 -95.07 -40.67 -71.18
N SER A 948 -95.37 -41.97 -71.20
CA SER A 948 -96.21 -42.59 -70.15
C SER A 948 -95.37 -42.89 -68.90
N TYR A 949 -95.58 -42.13 -67.83
CA TYR A 949 -94.93 -42.29 -66.52
C TYR A 949 -95.07 -43.72 -65.94
N THR A 950 -96.14 -44.43 -66.31
CA THR A 950 -96.40 -45.82 -65.90
C THR A 950 -95.49 -46.87 -66.55
N ALA A 951 -94.80 -46.54 -67.65
CA ALA A 951 -93.88 -47.45 -68.31
C ALA A 951 -92.52 -47.59 -67.58
N CYS A 952 -92.10 -46.56 -66.85
CA CYS A 952 -90.79 -46.50 -66.18
C CYS A 952 -90.85 -46.90 -64.69
N THR A 953 -91.99 -46.68 -64.03
CA THR A 953 -92.16 -46.75 -62.56
C THR A 953 -91.94 -48.12 -61.92
N ASN A 954 -91.89 -49.22 -62.70
CA ASN A 954 -91.80 -50.59 -62.16
C ASN A 954 -90.47 -51.33 -62.42
N LYS A 955 -89.40 -50.68 -62.95
CA LYS A 955 -88.17 -51.41 -63.37
C LYS A 955 -86.81 -50.71 -63.13
N LYS A 956 -86.49 -50.25 -61.91
CA LYS A 956 -85.11 -49.86 -61.49
C LYS A 956 -84.33 -48.95 -62.48
N LYS A 957 -85.03 -48.11 -63.23
CA LYS A 957 -84.49 -47.23 -64.28
C LYS A 957 -84.90 -45.80 -63.97
N ALA A 958 -84.05 -44.84 -64.29
CA ALA A 958 -84.36 -43.43 -64.13
C ALA A 958 -85.28 -42.96 -65.27
N GLY A 959 -86.33 -42.22 -64.94
CA GLY A 959 -87.20 -41.53 -65.90
C GLY A 959 -86.49 -40.42 -66.66
N LEU A 960 -87.17 -39.83 -67.65
CA LEU A 960 -86.69 -38.59 -68.29
C LEU A 960 -86.55 -37.50 -67.22
N TYR A 961 -85.44 -36.77 -67.22
CA TYR A 961 -85.08 -35.75 -66.23
C TYR A 961 -84.94 -36.23 -64.77
N GLU A 962 -84.93 -37.54 -64.52
CA GLU A 962 -84.52 -38.10 -63.23
C GLU A 962 -83.01 -38.35 -63.15
N VAL A 963 -82.47 -38.41 -61.93
CA VAL A 963 -81.07 -38.75 -61.68
C VAL A 963 -80.79 -40.21 -62.05
N CYS A 964 -79.82 -40.40 -62.94
CA CYS A 964 -79.38 -41.69 -63.43
C CYS A 964 -78.02 -42.13 -62.89
N SER A 965 -77.22 -41.25 -62.29
CA SER A 965 -76.03 -41.64 -61.53
C SER A 965 -75.71 -40.61 -60.46
N GLY A 966 -75.10 -41.07 -59.37
CA GLY A 966 -74.68 -40.23 -58.24
C GLY A 966 -75.33 -40.60 -56.91
N THR A 967 -75.21 -39.67 -55.97
CA THR A 967 -75.81 -39.72 -54.64
C THR A 967 -77.15 -39.00 -54.65
N VAL A 968 -78.24 -39.69 -54.30
CA VAL A 968 -79.59 -39.12 -54.28
C VAL A 968 -80.22 -39.31 -52.90
N VAL A 969 -80.64 -38.20 -52.29
CA VAL A 969 -81.35 -38.17 -51.02
C VAL A 969 -82.86 -38.20 -51.31
N LYS A 970 -83.52 -39.27 -50.87
CA LYS A 970 -84.93 -39.58 -51.15
C LYS A 970 -85.74 -39.75 -49.88
N GLY A 971 -87.06 -39.62 -49.97
CA GLY A 971 -87.99 -39.80 -48.85
C GLY A 971 -89.02 -40.91 -49.11
N THR A 972 -89.22 -41.79 -48.13
CA THR A 972 -90.48 -42.55 -47.99
C THR A 972 -91.46 -41.78 -47.10
N ASP A 973 -92.63 -42.32 -46.78
CA ASP A 973 -93.58 -41.64 -45.87
C ASP A 973 -93.01 -41.34 -44.47
N THR A 974 -92.00 -42.11 -44.01
CA THR A 974 -91.52 -42.08 -42.62
C THR A 974 -90.01 -41.83 -42.45
N LYS A 975 -89.19 -42.10 -43.48
CA LYS A 975 -87.72 -41.98 -43.40
C LYS A 975 -87.12 -41.33 -44.63
N THR A 976 -86.06 -40.55 -44.42
CA THR A 976 -85.13 -40.18 -45.48
C THR A 976 -84.13 -41.32 -45.68
N TYR A 977 -83.72 -41.57 -46.91
CA TYR A 977 -82.69 -42.56 -47.24
C TYR A 977 -81.82 -42.05 -48.40
N VAL A 978 -80.60 -42.57 -48.48
CA VAL A 978 -79.69 -42.28 -49.60
C VAL A 978 -79.72 -43.45 -50.58
N GLU A 979 -79.87 -43.14 -51.86
CA GLU A 979 -79.74 -44.07 -52.97
C GLU A 979 -78.51 -43.69 -53.80
N ASN A 980 -77.61 -44.67 -54.05
CA ASN A 980 -76.35 -44.45 -54.75
C ASN A 980 -76.24 -45.35 -55.98
N GLY A 981 -75.61 -44.83 -57.03
CA GLY A 981 -75.09 -45.61 -58.15
C GLY A 981 -75.86 -45.47 -59.47
N ALA A 982 -75.24 -46.00 -60.53
CA ALA A 982 -75.73 -45.82 -61.89
C ALA A 982 -76.98 -46.68 -62.21
N LYS A 983 -77.99 -46.02 -62.78
CA LYS A 983 -79.24 -46.57 -63.34
C LYS A 983 -79.26 -46.34 -64.84
N GLN A 984 -79.83 -47.28 -65.59
CA GLN A 984 -80.10 -47.03 -67.01
C GLN A 984 -81.27 -46.05 -67.17
N CYS A 985 -81.17 -45.13 -68.13
CA CYS A 985 -82.28 -44.26 -68.51
C CYS A 985 -83.42 -45.03 -69.18
N CYS A 986 -84.65 -44.64 -68.85
CA CYS A 986 -85.86 -45.22 -69.39
C CYS A 986 -86.08 -44.75 -70.84
N GLN A 987 -86.05 -45.70 -71.79
CA GLN A 987 -86.36 -45.47 -73.20
C GLN A 987 -87.89 -45.50 -73.48
N GLY A 988 -88.70 -45.10 -72.49
CA GLY A 988 -90.16 -45.27 -72.51
C GLY A 988 -90.93 -44.16 -73.25
N CYS A 989 -90.24 -43.12 -73.70
CA CYS A 989 -90.80 -42.01 -74.46
C CYS A 989 -90.77 -42.35 -75.97
N ALA A 990 -91.92 -42.32 -76.62
CA ALA A 990 -92.00 -42.64 -78.04
C ALA A 990 -91.28 -41.57 -78.89
N GLY A 991 -90.29 -41.98 -79.69
CA GLY A 991 -89.56 -41.09 -80.60
C GLY A 991 -88.36 -40.35 -80.02
N VAL A 992 -88.03 -40.54 -78.73
CA VAL A 992 -86.91 -39.87 -78.05
C VAL A 992 -86.04 -40.91 -77.33
N ALA A 993 -84.81 -41.10 -77.80
CA ALA A 993 -83.82 -41.90 -77.07
C ALA A 993 -83.24 -41.08 -75.91
N THR A 994 -83.05 -41.70 -74.74
CA THR A 994 -82.59 -41.01 -73.53
C THR A 994 -81.21 -41.48 -73.09
N VAL A 995 -80.32 -40.55 -72.75
CA VAL A 995 -78.92 -40.81 -72.39
C VAL A 995 -78.63 -40.21 -71.00
N CYS A 996 -77.87 -40.95 -70.19
CA CYS A 996 -77.43 -40.48 -68.89
C CYS A 996 -76.27 -39.48 -69.08
N THR A 997 -76.55 -38.20 -68.86
CA THR A 997 -75.65 -37.08 -69.15
C THR A 997 -75.25 -36.39 -67.85
N GLY A 998 -73.99 -35.95 -67.77
CA GLY A 998 -73.48 -35.23 -66.61
C GLY A 998 -74.18 -33.88 -66.39
N ILE A 999 -74.57 -33.60 -65.15
CA ILE A 999 -74.92 -32.25 -64.73
C ILE A 999 -73.60 -31.52 -64.49
N SER A 1000 -73.39 -30.38 -65.17
CA SER A 1000 -72.10 -29.69 -65.21
C SER A 1000 -71.55 -29.36 -63.81
N THR A 1001 -70.56 -30.12 -63.36
CA THR A 1001 -69.77 -29.82 -62.16
C THR A 1001 -68.65 -28.84 -62.49
N ALA A 1002 -68.37 -27.90 -61.59
CA ALA A 1002 -67.12 -27.14 -61.66
C ALA A 1002 -65.91 -28.09 -61.54
N SER A 1003 -64.79 -27.67 -62.13
CA SER A 1003 -63.52 -28.41 -62.28
C SER A 1003 -63.04 -29.17 -61.03
N ASP A 1004 -63.18 -30.50 -61.02
CA ASP A 1004 -62.05 -31.45 -61.15
C ASP A 1004 -62.54 -32.93 -61.13
N GLU A 1005 -62.12 -33.68 -62.16
CA GLU A 1005 -62.11 -35.15 -62.40
C GLU A 1005 -63.25 -36.11 -61.96
N THR A 1006 -64.29 -35.75 -61.19
CA THR A 1006 -65.49 -36.62 -61.01
C THR A 1006 -66.82 -35.88 -61.19
N ILE A 1007 -67.50 -36.13 -62.33
CA ILE A 1007 -68.90 -35.75 -62.52
C ILE A 1007 -69.77 -36.73 -61.72
N ASP A 1008 -69.97 -36.41 -60.44
CA ASP A 1008 -70.66 -37.30 -59.50
C ASP A 1008 -72.17 -37.38 -59.73
N LEU A 1009 -72.80 -36.41 -60.41
CA LEU A 1009 -74.25 -36.35 -60.59
C LEU A 1009 -74.64 -36.30 -62.07
N MET A 1010 -75.52 -37.22 -62.49
CA MET A 1010 -75.96 -37.37 -63.89
C MET A 1010 -77.47 -37.52 -64.00
N ARG A 1011 -78.07 -36.96 -65.06
CA ARG A 1011 -79.51 -36.95 -65.36
C ARG A 1011 -79.83 -37.59 -66.70
N CYS A 1012 -81.02 -38.17 -66.86
CA CYS A 1012 -81.48 -38.65 -68.16
C CYS A 1012 -81.96 -37.50 -69.06
N GLU A 1013 -81.22 -37.25 -70.14
CA GLU A 1013 -81.51 -36.24 -71.17
C GLU A 1013 -82.01 -36.88 -72.47
N PRO A 1014 -82.77 -36.15 -73.32
CA PRO A 1014 -83.05 -36.56 -74.69
C PRO A 1014 -81.79 -36.46 -75.57
N SER A 1015 -81.49 -37.49 -76.36
CA SER A 1015 -80.36 -37.46 -77.29
C SER A 1015 -80.70 -36.68 -78.56
N SER A 1016 -80.03 -35.56 -78.81
CA SER A 1016 -80.18 -34.78 -80.04
C SER A 1016 -79.60 -35.53 -81.26
N THR A 1017 -80.45 -36.16 -82.06
CA THR A 1017 -80.07 -36.66 -83.40
C THR A 1017 -79.98 -35.49 -84.37
N GLY A 1018 -78.78 -35.19 -84.88
CA GLY A 1018 -78.55 -34.01 -85.73
C GLY A 1018 -79.20 -34.09 -87.11
N GLY A 1019 -79.71 -32.96 -87.62
CA GLY A 1019 -80.27 -32.90 -88.98
C GLY A 1019 -81.16 -31.71 -89.35
N VAL A 1020 -80.60 -30.49 -89.34
CA VAL A 1020 -81.01 -29.34 -90.21
C VAL A 1020 -82.52 -29.03 -90.35
N TYR A 1021 -83.00 -28.13 -89.49
CA TYR A 1021 -83.68 -26.90 -89.94
C TYR A 1021 -83.08 -25.74 -89.13
N GLY A 1022 -82.76 -24.63 -89.80
CA GLY A 1022 -81.97 -23.54 -89.22
C GLY A 1022 -82.79 -22.36 -88.68
N ASP A 1023 -82.09 -21.50 -87.95
CA ASP A 1023 -82.39 -20.11 -87.58
C ASP A 1023 -83.85 -19.69 -87.34
N GLY A 1024 -84.10 -19.30 -86.09
CA GLY A 1024 -85.22 -18.42 -85.73
C GLY A 1024 -85.86 -18.80 -84.40
N TYR A 1025 -85.33 -18.23 -83.30
CA TYR A 1025 -86.09 -17.58 -82.21
C TYR A 1025 -85.11 -17.18 -81.10
N SER A 1026 -84.19 -16.26 -81.44
CA SER A 1026 -83.50 -15.46 -80.43
C SER A 1026 -84.34 -14.22 -80.10
N TYR A 1027 -84.41 -13.88 -78.81
CA TYR A 1027 -84.96 -12.65 -78.23
C TYR A 1027 -86.47 -12.35 -78.32
N TYR A 1028 -87.18 -12.68 -77.24
CA TYR A 1028 -87.88 -11.75 -76.31
C TYR A 1028 -87.90 -12.46 -74.94
N PHE A 1029 -87.46 -11.92 -73.80
CA PHE A 1029 -87.42 -10.53 -73.34
C PHE A 1029 -86.04 -10.06 -72.86
N MET A 1030 -85.72 -8.81 -73.19
CA MET A 1030 -84.92 -7.92 -72.34
C MET A 1030 -85.79 -6.70 -72.01
N PHE A 1031 -85.91 -6.34 -70.72
CA PHE A 1031 -86.21 -5.00 -70.16
C PHE A 1031 -86.13 -5.14 -68.63
N ALA A 1032 -85.54 -4.25 -67.83
CA ALA A 1032 -84.66 -3.11 -68.11
C ALA A 1032 -83.74 -2.94 -66.85
N GLN A 1033 -82.45 -2.59 -66.97
CA GLN A 1033 -81.89 -1.21 -66.85
C GLN A 1033 -82.33 -0.46 -65.57
N SER A 1034 -81.48 0.28 -64.85
CA SER A 1034 -80.05 0.68 -64.96
C SER A 1034 -79.56 1.06 -63.53
N ILE A 1035 -78.29 1.28 -63.14
CA ILE A 1035 -77.20 2.21 -63.55
C ILE A 1035 -75.94 1.71 -62.77
N ASP A 1036 -74.68 1.68 -63.22
CA ASP A 1036 -74.02 2.04 -64.49
C ASP A 1036 -72.75 1.18 -64.76
N ASP A 1037 -72.07 1.48 -65.86
CA ASP A 1037 -70.67 1.20 -66.24
C ASP A 1037 -69.60 1.77 -65.25
N LYS A 1038 -68.29 1.49 -65.25
CA LYS A 1038 -67.24 0.88 -66.14
C LYS A 1038 -66.02 0.53 -65.23
N SER A 1039 -64.99 -0.25 -65.56
CA SER A 1039 -64.53 -0.91 -66.79
C SER A 1039 -63.54 -2.07 -66.48
N VAL A 1040 -63.84 -3.26 -67.01
CA VAL A 1040 -63.02 -4.05 -67.96
C VAL A 1040 -61.48 -3.84 -67.96
N ALA A 1041 -60.69 -4.88 -67.67
CA ALA A 1041 -59.86 -5.60 -68.67
C ALA A 1041 -58.95 -6.72 -68.10
N MET A 1042 -59.00 -7.90 -68.74
CA MET A 1042 -57.92 -8.89 -68.95
C MET A 1042 -57.19 -9.49 -67.72
N VAL A 1043 -57.44 -10.73 -67.29
CA VAL A 1043 -57.18 -12.05 -67.93
C VAL A 1043 -55.75 -12.58 -67.72
N MET A 1044 -55.70 -13.73 -67.04
CA MET A 1044 -54.75 -14.85 -67.07
C MET A 1044 -53.30 -14.65 -67.58
N LEU A 1045 -52.36 -15.25 -66.84
CA LEU A 1045 -51.62 -16.41 -67.37
C LEU A 1045 -51.12 -17.34 -66.22
N ILE A 1046 -51.17 -18.64 -66.49
CA ILE A 1046 -50.72 -19.75 -65.62
C ILE A 1046 -49.34 -20.22 -66.11
N SER A 1047 -48.58 -20.91 -65.22
CA SER A 1047 -47.32 -21.64 -65.48
C SER A 1047 -46.08 -20.79 -65.79
N GLY A 1048 -44.85 -21.21 -65.46
CA GLY A 1048 -44.41 -22.40 -64.71
C GLY A 1048 -42.91 -22.67 -64.90
N VAL A 1049 -42.35 -23.60 -64.11
CA VAL A 1049 -41.04 -24.29 -64.30
C VAL A 1049 -39.74 -23.47 -64.07
N ILE A 1050 -39.17 -23.67 -62.86
CA ILE A 1050 -37.81 -24.19 -62.56
C ILE A 1050 -36.66 -23.92 -63.57
N VAL A 1051 -35.50 -23.42 -63.09
CA VAL A 1051 -34.13 -23.99 -63.27
C VAL A 1051 -33.04 -23.19 -62.53
N ALA A 1052 -32.05 -23.91 -61.95
CA ALA A 1052 -30.66 -23.56 -61.52
C ALA A 1052 -30.24 -22.09 -61.25
N ALA A 1053 -29.59 -21.72 -60.13
CA ALA A 1053 -28.18 -22.02 -59.75
C ALA A 1053 -27.13 -21.44 -60.75
N VAL A 1054 -25.98 -20.84 -60.38
CA VAL A 1054 -25.25 -20.78 -59.10
C VAL A 1054 -24.13 -19.69 -59.14
N VAL A 1055 -23.53 -19.34 -57.97
CA VAL A 1055 -22.18 -18.72 -57.74
C VAL A 1055 -21.94 -17.19 -57.88
N PHE A 1056 -21.52 -16.63 -56.74
CA PHE A 1056 -20.61 -15.50 -56.42
C PHE A 1056 -20.19 -14.45 -57.47
N ALA A 1057 -20.26 -13.19 -57.03
CA ALA A 1057 -19.13 -12.26 -57.12
C ALA A 1057 -18.96 -11.43 -55.84
N VAL A 1058 -17.81 -11.53 -55.18
CA VAL A 1058 -17.38 -10.62 -54.10
C VAL A 1058 -16.76 -9.38 -54.74
N ILE A 1059 -17.09 -8.17 -54.27
CA ILE A 1059 -16.08 -7.10 -54.15
C ILE A 1059 -16.40 -6.17 -52.97
N ARG A 1060 -15.30 -5.85 -52.29
CA ARG A 1060 -15.16 -5.18 -50.99
C ARG A 1060 -14.74 -3.72 -51.23
N ARG A 1061 -15.37 -2.75 -50.57
CA ARG A 1061 -14.70 -1.47 -50.27
C ARG A 1061 -15.13 -0.88 -48.93
N ARG A 1062 -14.13 -0.40 -48.18
CA ARG A 1062 -14.22 0.31 -46.90
C ARG A 1062 -14.77 1.74 -47.15
N ARG A 1063 -15.48 2.40 -46.21
CA ARG A 1063 -14.94 3.11 -45.01
C ARG A 1063 -13.76 4.01 -45.42
N GLU A 1064 -13.80 5.33 -45.27
CA GLU A 1064 -13.83 6.05 -43.98
C GLU A 1064 -14.04 7.59 -44.14
N SER A 1065 -14.76 8.21 -43.19
CA SER A 1065 -14.35 9.45 -42.45
C SER A 1065 -14.39 10.85 -43.13
N THR A 1066 -14.64 11.99 -42.45
CA THR A 1066 -14.98 12.32 -41.03
C THR A 1066 -15.48 13.79 -40.92
N SER A 1067 -16.32 14.11 -39.91
CA SER A 1067 -16.34 15.40 -39.16
C SER A 1067 -16.76 16.71 -39.88
N GLN A 1068 -17.32 17.78 -39.25
CA GLN A 1068 -17.47 18.09 -37.81
C GLN A 1068 -18.56 19.17 -37.49
N THR A 1069 -19.27 19.00 -36.36
CA THR A 1069 -19.77 19.99 -35.36
C THR A 1069 -20.50 21.32 -35.70
N ALA A 1070 -21.69 21.49 -35.09
CA ALA A 1070 -22.00 22.48 -34.02
C ALA A 1070 -23.39 22.14 -33.39
N GLN A 1071 -23.50 21.62 -32.15
CA GLN A 1071 -23.50 22.28 -30.82
C GLN A 1071 -24.86 22.88 -30.36
N THR A 1072 -25.58 22.20 -29.44
CA THR A 1072 -25.79 22.60 -28.03
C THR A 1072 -26.68 21.61 -27.23
N ASP A 1073 -26.42 21.52 -25.92
CA ASP A 1073 -27.00 20.68 -24.84
C ASP A 1073 -28.38 21.17 -24.32
N PRO A 1074 -29.06 20.54 -23.30
CA PRO A 1074 -29.03 19.15 -22.78
C PRO A 1074 -30.46 18.57 -22.50
N GLU A 1075 -30.54 17.56 -21.62
CA GLU A 1075 -31.71 17.00 -20.89
C GLU A 1075 -32.53 15.84 -21.50
N ASN A 1076 -32.40 14.67 -20.86
CA ASN A 1076 -33.46 13.73 -20.43
C ASN A 1076 -32.75 12.61 -19.62
N TYR A 1077 -32.97 12.43 -18.32
CA TYR A 1077 -34.17 11.97 -17.60
C TYR A 1077 -34.71 10.59 -18.01
N TYR A 1078 -34.98 9.80 -16.96
CA TYR A 1078 -35.34 8.39 -16.97
C TYR A 1078 -36.65 8.08 -17.72
N LEU A 1079 -36.70 6.91 -18.36
CA LEU A 1079 -37.93 6.14 -18.54
C LEU A 1079 -37.74 4.70 -18.06
N LEU A 1080 -38.28 4.44 -16.86
CA LEU A 1080 -38.95 3.19 -16.50
C LEU A 1080 -40.26 3.09 -17.33
N MET A 1081 -40.97 1.96 -17.44
CA MET A 1081 -40.91 0.69 -16.70
C MET A 1081 -41.44 -0.47 -17.55
#